data_AF-A0A8J6KZI7-F1
#
_entry.id   AF-A0A8J6KZI7-F1
#
_cell.length_a   1.000
_cell.length_b   1.000
_cell.length_c   1.000
_cell.angle_alpha   90.00
_cell.angle_beta   90.00
_cell.angle_gamma   90.00
#
_symmetry.space_group_name_H-M   'P 1'
#
loop_
_entity.id
_entity.type
_entity.pdbx_description
1 polymer ?
#
loop_
_entity_poly.entity_id
_entity_poly.type
_entity_poly.pdbx_seq_one_letter_code
_entity_poly.pdbx_strand_id
1 'polypeptide(L)'
;LNCYNRQHPCFKPWSYIPDGIMPIFWRVVYWTSQFLTWILLPFMQSYARSGGFSITGKIKTALIENAIYYGTYLLIFGAFLIYVAVNPRLHLEWNQLQTIGIAAANTWGLFLLVLLLGYGLVEIPRSYWNGAKRGYLLMKTYFKAAKLMTEKADAEENLEDVMEEVRKVNESIKYNHPLRKCVDTILKKCPTDYQEKMGRNMDDYEDFDEKRNTYPSEKSLVKLHKQVIYSVQRHRRTQVQWQILLEQAFYLEDVAKNETSATHQFVHTFQSPEPENRFIQYFYNPTVEWYWECLLRPWFHRILAVVLSIFSVIVVWSECTFFSTTPVLSLFAVFIQLAEKTYNYIYIEIACFLSIFFLSICVYSTVFRIRVFNYYYLASHHQTDAYSLLFSGILGTRCLNLLGFQQFMGDNDMTSDLVDEGKELIRREKRKRQRQEEGENRRREWKERYGHNREDSTRNRNVHPDPKESNFSDTATKWCKNAHGVLVNIYKVFGDLCSHFLGREDIMDSLRNENFDLLLFDYLDFCSYLIAEKLEKKFVTFLPMQFNKMDIVLPSHLSYVPVYDSRLTDQMDFWGRVKNFLMFIDFSLRQREIFSQYDATIQEHFAEGSRPVLSNLLQKAELWFVNSEFAIEFARPLFPNTVYVGGLMDKPARPIPQDLEDFISKFGDSGFVLVALGSVATMYQTKEFIKEMNSAFARLPQGVLWTVKDAHWPKDVRLAPNVKIMDWIPQNDLLAHPSIRVFVTHGGMNSIMEAIQHGVPIVGIPFCSDQPDNLVRIEAKKIGVSVQLETIKAETFALTLKEVIEDKRYKSAAMTARAIRRSHPLTPSQRLVGWIDHILQTGGGAHLKPHGFQQPWHVQHLLDVLLFLLGLTLATLWLLKKVLGLLLRPLCVARKEKKA
;
A
#
# COMPACT_ATOMS: atom_id res chain seq x y z
N LEU A 1 -9.01 -23.93 -30.10
CA LEU A 1 -9.18 -25.41 -30.14
C LEU A 1 -8.06 -25.97 -30.99
N ASN A 2 -7.18 -26.82 -30.44
CA ASN A 2 -5.97 -27.26 -31.17
C ASN A 2 -5.80 -28.79 -31.04
N CYS A 3 -6.52 -29.56 -31.85
CA CYS A 3 -6.62 -31.02 -31.75
C CYS A 3 -6.57 -31.69 -33.14
N TYR A 4 -5.49 -31.51 -33.90
CA TYR A 4 -5.30 -32.16 -35.21
C TYR A 4 -4.38 -33.40 -35.19
N ASN A 5 -3.69 -33.68 -34.07
CA ASN A 5 -2.92 -34.92 -33.86
C ASN A 5 -3.43 -35.67 -32.63
N ARG A 6 -3.80 -36.95 -32.81
CA ARG A 6 -4.50 -37.78 -31.81
C ARG A 6 -3.61 -38.36 -30.69
N GLN A 7 -2.44 -37.79 -30.42
CA GLN A 7 -1.44 -38.38 -29.52
C GLN A 7 -1.17 -37.59 -28.22
N HIS A 8 -1.80 -36.43 -28.02
CA HIS A 8 -1.76 -35.70 -26.76
C HIS A 8 -3.17 -35.31 -26.29
N PRO A 9 -3.46 -35.37 -24.98
CA PRO A 9 -4.74 -34.91 -24.43
C PRO A 9 -4.88 -33.40 -24.57
N CYS A 10 -5.97 -32.93 -25.20
CA CYS A 10 -6.26 -31.50 -25.33
C CYS A 10 -6.74 -30.91 -23.99
N PHE A 11 -5.84 -30.29 -23.24
CA PHE A 11 -6.17 -29.55 -22.02
C PHE A 11 -6.95 -28.25 -22.35
N LYS A 12 -7.85 -27.85 -21.46
CA LYS A 12 -8.45 -26.51 -21.49
C LYS A 12 -7.43 -25.48 -20.99
N PRO A 13 -7.36 -24.26 -21.56
CA PRO A 13 -6.52 -23.20 -21.02
C PRO A 13 -7.02 -22.79 -19.62
N TRP A 14 -6.12 -22.34 -18.75
CA TRP A 14 -6.42 -21.85 -17.39
C TRP A 14 -7.52 -20.78 -17.39
N SER A 15 -7.56 -19.94 -18.42
CA SER A 15 -8.52 -18.86 -18.63
C SER A 15 -9.88 -19.29 -19.22
N TYR A 16 -10.17 -20.59 -19.34
CA TYR A 16 -11.45 -21.07 -19.88
C TYR A 16 -12.63 -20.77 -18.95
N ILE A 17 -13.56 -19.93 -19.41
CA ILE A 17 -14.82 -19.62 -18.75
C ILE A 17 -15.93 -20.52 -19.31
N PRO A 18 -16.75 -21.20 -18.47
CA PRO A 18 -17.88 -22.00 -18.96
C PRO A 18 -18.99 -21.18 -19.62
N ASP A 19 -19.62 -21.78 -20.63
CA ASP A 19 -20.72 -21.20 -21.39
C ASP A 19 -21.89 -20.79 -20.48
N GLY A 20 -22.44 -19.58 -20.69
CA GLY A 20 -23.49 -19.00 -19.86
C GLY A 20 -23.02 -18.21 -18.63
N ILE A 21 -21.76 -18.33 -18.18
CA ILE A 21 -21.22 -17.47 -17.10
C ILE A 21 -21.07 -16.02 -17.58
N MET A 22 -20.51 -15.80 -18.77
CA MET A 22 -20.26 -14.46 -19.32
C MET A 22 -21.56 -13.63 -19.48
N PRO A 23 -22.67 -14.16 -20.03
CA PRO A 23 -23.96 -13.45 -20.06
C PRO A 23 -24.57 -13.14 -18.68
N ILE A 24 -24.34 -13.99 -17.67
CA ILE A 24 -24.78 -13.71 -16.30
C ILE A 24 -23.96 -12.56 -15.72
N PHE A 25 -22.64 -12.59 -15.86
CA PHE A 25 -21.73 -11.55 -15.38
C PHE A 25 -22.03 -10.20 -16.07
N TRP A 26 -22.19 -10.18 -17.39
CA TRP A 26 -22.59 -8.96 -18.12
C TRP A 26 -23.93 -8.41 -17.64
N ARG A 27 -24.96 -9.25 -17.41
CA ARG A 27 -26.25 -8.79 -16.87
C ARG A 27 -26.08 -8.15 -15.49
N VAL A 28 -25.25 -8.72 -14.61
CA VAL A 28 -24.97 -8.13 -13.29
C VAL A 28 -24.24 -6.79 -13.41
N VAL A 29 -23.14 -6.72 -14.17
CA VAL A 29 -22.36 -5.49 -14.36
C VAL A 29 -23.18 -4.40 -15.04
N TYR A 30 -23.92 -4.74 -16.10
CA TYR A 30 -24.78 -3.79 -16.82
C TYR A 30 -25.86 -3.20 -15.90
N TRP A 31 -26.68 -4.03 -15.25
CA TRP A 31 -27.78 -3.51 -14.43
C TRP A 31 -27.31 -2.79 -13.15
N THR A 32 -26.21 -3.23 -12.52
CA THR A 32 -25.61 -2.48 -11.41
C THR A 32 -25.04 -1.14 -11.87
N SER A 33 -24.34 -1.10 -13.00
CA SER A 33 -23.84 0.15 -13.61
C SER A 33 -24.97 1.11 -13.98
N GLN A 34 -26.08 0.64 -14.57
CA GLN A 34 -27.24 1.48 -14.86
C GLN A 34 -27.90 2.01 -13.57
N PHE A 35 -28.05 1.17 -12.53
CA PHE A 35 -28.58 1.62 -11.22
C PHE A 35 -27.71 2.70 -10.57
N LEU A 36 -26.39 2.51 -10.57
CA LEU A 36 -25.45 3.52 -10.07
C LEU A 36 -25.55 4.83 -10.87
N THR A 37 -25.59 4.71 -12.20
CA THR A 37 -25.59 5.83 -13.16
C THR A 37 -26.85 6.71 -13.08
N TRP A 38 -28.03 6.08 -12.95
CA TRP A 38 -29.32 6.77 -13.09
C TRP A 38 -30.08 6.96 -11.77
N ILE A 39 -29.70 6.26 -10.70
CA ILE A 39 -30.41 6.35 -9.41
C ILE A 39 -29.45 6.76 -8.29
N LEU A 40 -28.45 5.93 -7.97
CA LEU A 40 -27.68 6.15 -6.73
C LEU A 40 -26.78 7.39 -6.79
N LEU A 41 -25.95 7.53 -7.83
CA LEU A 41 -25.00 8.64 -7.91
C LEU A 41 -25.68 10.01 -8.09
N PRO A 42 -26.72 10.18 -8.94
CA PRO A 42 -27.49 11.44 -9.01
C PRO A 42 -28.18 11.80 -7.69
N PHE A 43 -28.72 10.82 -6.97
CA PHE A 43 -29.29 11.03 -5.64
C PHE A 43 -28.22 11.49 -4.62
N MET A 44 -27.09 10.77 -4.53
CA MET A 44 -25.97 11.15 -3.66
C MET A 44 -25.42 12.53 -4.02
N GLN A 45 -25.41 12.89 -5.30
CA GLN A 45 -24.91 14.16 -5.80
C GLN A 45 -25.78 15.34 -5.31
N SER A 46 -27.12 15.25 -5.42
CA SER A 46 -28.02 16.25 -4.82
C SER A 46 -28.00 16.23 -3.29
N TYR A 47 -27.85 15.06 -2.66
CA TYR A 47 -27.71 14.94 -1.21
C TYR A 47 -26.48 15.69 -0.70
N ALA A 48 -25.31 15.50 -1.34
CA ALA A 48 -24.07 16.19 -0.99
C ALA A 48 -24.19 17.72 -1.15
N ARG A 49 -24.93 18.19 -2.17
CA ARG A 49 -25.17 19.62 -2.45
C ARG A 49 -26.29 20.24 -1.59
N SER A 50 -26.92 19.49 -0.68
CA SER A 50 -28.04 19.99 0.12
C SER A 50 -27.58 20.67 1.42
N GLY A 51 -28.04 21.91 1.62
CA GLY A 51 -27.78 22.73 2.83
C GLY A 51 -28.65 22.37 4.04
N GLY A 52 -29.39 21.25 4.00
CA GLY A 52 -30.27 20.85 5.09
C GLY A 52 -29.50 20.51 6.37
N PHE A 53 -30.00 20.97 7.51
CA PHE A 53 -29.37 20.74 8.82
C PHE A 53 -29.58 19.32 9.38
N SER A 54 -30.54 18.56 8.85
CA SER A 54 -30.86 17.19 9.25
C SER A 54 -30.75 16.20 8.08
N ILE A 55 -30.43 14.93 8.38
CA ILE A 55 -30.33 13.85 7.37
C ILE A 55 -31.66 13.70 6.59
N THR A 56 -32.80 13.75 7.29
CA THR A 56 -34.14 13.69 6.67
C THR A 56 -34.41 14.89 5.77
N GLY A 57 -34.00 16.10 6.16
CA GLY A 57 -34.05 17.30 5.32
C GLY A 57 -33.21 17.14 4.05
N LYS A 58 -31.97 16.65 4.17
CA LYS A 58 -31.08 16.38 3.03
C LYS A 58 -31.65 15.35 2.06
N ILE A 59 -32.20 14.23 2.57
CA ILE A 59 -32.89 13.23 1.75
C ILE A 59 -34.08 13.86 1.02
N LYS A 60 -34.94 14.61 1.73
CA LYS A 60 -36.11 15.27 1.13
C LYS A 60 -35.72 16.24 0.01
N THR A 61 -34.70 17.08 0.21
CA THR A 61 -34.17 17.95 -0.84
C THR A 61 -33.61 17.16 -2.02
N ALA A 62 -32.85 16.09 -1.77
CA ALA A 62 -32.26 15.27 -2.84
C ALA A 62 -33.31 14.55 -3.69
N LEU A 63 -34.36 14.01 -3.06
CA LEU A 63 -35.52 13.42 -3.75
C LEU A 63 -36.26 14.46 -4.59
N ILE A 64 -36.50 15.67 -4.07
CA ILE A 64 -37.19 16.73 -4.83
C ILE A 64 -36.36 17.22 -6.02
N GLU A 65 -35.05 17.47 -5.84
CA GLU A 65 -34.16 17.89 -6.95
C GLU A 65 -34.14 16.80 -8.06
N ASN A 66 -34.06 15.52 -7.71
CA ASN A 66 -34.07 14.43 -8.69
C ASN A 66 -35.46 14.20 -9.31
N ALA A 67 -36.54 14.32 -8.55
CA ALA A 67 -37.91 14.16 -9.07
C ALA A 67 -38.27 15.26 -10.08
N ILE A 68 -37.80 16.49 -9.88
CA ILE A 68 -37.93 17.58 -10.87
C ILE A 68 -37.13 17.25 -12.14
N TYR A 69 -35.87 16.84 -11.98
CA TYR A 69 -34.99 16.48 -13.10
C TYR A 69 -35.58 15.35 -13.95
N TYR A 70 -35.89 14.20 -13.36
CA TYR A 70 -36.50 13.08 -14.09
C TYR A 70 -37.94 13.36 -14.54
N GLY A 71 -38.68 14.20 -13.84
CA GLY A 71 -40.01 14.67 -14.24
C GLY A 71 -40.01 15.42 -15.58
N THR A 72 -39.00 16.25 -15.84
CA THR A 72 -38.88 16.93 -17.15
C THR A 72 -38.56 15.96 -18.29
N TYR A 73 -37.70 14.95 -18.07
CA TYR A 73 -37.48 13.90 -19.08
C TYR A 73 -38.73 13.05 -19.31
N LEU A 74 -39.50 12.74 -18.25
CA LEU A 74 -40.75 11.99 -18.35
C LEU A 74 -41.82 12.77 -19.12
N LEU A 75 -41.87 14.10 -18.99
CA LEU A 75 -42.75 14.97 -19.77
C LEU A 75 -42.37 14.93 -21.27
N ILE A 76 -41.08 15.08 -21.60
CA ILE A 76 -40.58 14.98 -22.98
C ILE A 76 -40.88 13.60 -23.58
N PHE A 77 -40.66 12.53 -22.81
CA PHE A 77 -40.97 11.16 -23.22
C PHE A 77 -42.48 10.92 -23.38
N GLY A 78 -43.31 11.51 -22.52
CA GLY A 78 -44.77 11.49 -22.65
C GLY A 78 -45.26 12.18 -23.91
N ALA A 79 -44.70 13.34 -24.26
CA ALA A 79 -44.99 14.04 -25.50
C ALA A 79 -44.58 13.21 -26.74
N PHE A 80 -43.43 12.52 -26.68
CA PHE A 80 -43.01 11.57 -27.71
C PHE A 80 -43.97 10.37 -27.84
N LEU A 81 -44.43 9.78 -26.72
CA LEU A 81 -45.41 8.69 -26.73
C LEU A 81 -46.77 9.13 -27.30
N ILE A 82 -47.21 10.36 -27.02
CA ILE A 82 -48.43 10.94 -27.64
C ILE A 82 -48.22 11.11 -29.15
N TYR A 83 -47.07 11.62 -29.60
CA TYR A 83 -46.74 11.73 -31.02
C TYR A 83 -46.72 10.37 -31.74
N VAL A 84 -46.22 9.31 -31.09
CA VAL A 84 -46.28 7.93 -31.61
C VAL A 84 -47.73 7.45 -31.68
N ALA A 85 -48.51 7.57 -30.60
CA ALA A 85 -49.88 7.08 -30.52
C ALA A 85 -50.84 7.78 -31.51
N VAL A 86 -50.58 9.05 -31.85
CA VAL A 86 -51.35 9.83 -32.84
C VAL A 86 -50.93 9.52 -34.29
N ASN A 87 -49.78 8.89 -34.52
CA ASN A 87 -49.32 8.51 -35.87
C ASN A 87 -49.81 7.09 -36.25
N PRO A 88 -50.78 6.94 -37.17
CA PRO A 88 -51.36 5.64 -37.56
C PRO A 88 -50.42 4.74 -38.39
N ARG A 89 -49.11 5.05 -38.42
CA ARG A 89 -48.04 4.25 -39.02
C ARG A 89 -47.07 3.67 -37.99
N LEU A 90 -47.22 3.98 -36.70
CA LEU A 90 -46.27 3.65 -35.63
C LEU A 90 -46.94 2.95 -34.44
N HIS A 91 -47.31 1.68 -34.63
CA HIS A 91 -47.72 0.82 -33.51
C HIS A 91 -46.48 0.21 -32.84
N LEU A 92 -46.10 0.74 -31.67
CA LEU A 92 -45.00 0.21 -30.85
C LEU A 92 -45.53 -0.63 -29.69
N GLU A 93 -45.10 -1.89 -29.60
CA GLU A 93 -45.34 -2.73 -28.42
C GLU A 93 -44.42 -2.37 -27.25
N TRP A 94 -44.81 -2.75 -26.03
CA TRP A 94 -44.01 -2.54 -24.81
C TRP A 94 -42.59 -3.11 -24.90
N ASN A 95 -42.41 -4.28 -25.52
CA ASN A 95 -41.09 -4.89 -25.72
C ASN A 95 -40.20 -4.06 -26.66
N GLN A 96 -40.80 -3.45 -27.69
CA GLN A 96 -40.09 -2.53 -28.59
C GLN A 96 -39.73 -1.23 -27.86
N LEU A 97 -40.60 -0.73 -26.98
CA LEU A 97 -40.31 0.44 -26.14
C LEU A 97 -39.16 0.18 -25.15
N GLN A 98 -39.09 -1.01 -24.56
CA GLN A 98 -37.93 -1.43 -23.74
C GLN A 98 -36.65 -1.50 -24.58
N THR A 99 -36.73 -2.04 -25.80
CA THR A 99 -35.60 -2.11 -26.75
C THR A 99 -35.12 -0.72 -27.13
N ILE A 100 -36.03 0.22 -27.42
CA ILE A 100 -35.72 1.64 -27.70
C ILE A 100 -35.05 2.31 -26.49
N GLY A 101 -35.53 2.05 -25.26
CA GLY A 101 -34.91 2.58 -24.04
C GLY A 101 -33.48 2.09 -23.82
N ILE A 102 -33.22 0.79 -24.03
CA ILE A 102 -31.87 0.20 -23.96
C ILE A 102 -30.98 0.76 -25.07
N ALA A 103 -31.49 0.84 -26.30
CA ALA A 103 -30.77 1.39 -27.44
C ALA A 103 -30.40 2.87 -27.22
N ALA A 104 -31.32 3.70 -26.70
CA ALA A 104 -31.06 5.10 -26.40
C ALA A 104 -30.01 5.29 -25.29
N ALA A 105 -30.10 4.52 -24.20
CA ALA A 105 -29.12 4.56 -23.12
C ALA A 105 -27.71 4.16 -23.59
N ASN A 106 -27.61 3.10 -24.40
CA ASN A 106 -26.34 2.65 -24.96
C ASN A 106 -25.80 3.61 -26.04
N THR A 107 -26.67 4.20 -26.86
CA THR A 107 -26.29 5.22 -27.86
C THR A 107 -25.72 6.47 -27.19
N TRP A 108 -26.33 6.93 -26.09
CA TRP A 108 -25.80 8.04 -25.31
C TRP A 108 -24.44 7.72 -24.68
N GLY A 109 -24.27 6.51 -24.13
CA GLY A 109 -22.99 6.02 -23.64
C GLY A 109 -21.92 5.96 -24.74
N LEU A 110 -22.27 5.49 -25.93
CA LEU A 110 -21.36 5.37 -27.07
C LEU A 110 -20.97 6.73 -27.64
N PHE A 111 -21.91 7.66 -27.80
CA PHE A 111 -21.63 9.04 -28.18
C PHE A 111 -20.64 9.72 -27.21
N LEU A 112 -20.88 9.56 -25.91
CA LEU A 112 -20.04 10.08 -24.85
C LEU A 112 -18.65 9.42 -24.84
N LEU A 113 -18.58 8.10 -25.07
CA LEU A 113 -17.32 7.37 -25.22
C LEU A 113 -16.51 7.88 -26.42
N VAL A 114 -17.12 7.99 -27.61
CA VAL A 114 -16.47 8.46 -28.84
C VAL A 114 -15.94 9.90 -28.68
N LEU A 115 -16.70 10.78 -28.01
CA LEU A 115 -16.27 12.15 -27.73
C LEU A 115 -15.05 12.19 -26.80
N LEU A 116 -15.09 11.44 -25.68
CA LEU A 116 -13.98 11.39 -24.71
C LEU A 116 -12.73 10.71 -25.30
N LEU A 117 -12.92 9.61 -26.04
CA LEU A 117 -11.84 8.88 -26.71
C LEU A 117 -11.19 9.75 -27.79
N GLY A 118 -11.99 10.39 -28.67
CA GLY A 118 -11.49 11.25 -29.74
C GLY A 118 -10.65 12.43 -29.23
N TYR A 119 -11.05 13.04 -28.11
CA TYR A 119 -10.22 14.05 -27.45
C TYR A 119 -8.93 13.44 -26.87
N GLY A 120 -9.02 12.32 -26.16
CA GLY A 120 -7.87 11.65 -25.55
C GLY A 120 -6.81 11.18 -26.54
N LEU A 121 -7.24 10.67 -27.71
CA LEU A 121 -6.35 10.24 -28.80
C LEU A 121 -5.49 11.40 -29.36
N VAL A 122 -5.98 12.64 -29.31
CA VAL A 122 -5.27 13.82 -29.83
C VAL A 122 -4.53 14.58 -28.71
N GLU A 123 -5.19 14.85 -27.57
CA GLU A 123 -4.59 15.69 -26.52
C GLU A 123 -3.49 14.96 -25.76
N ILE A 124 -3.50 13.63 -25.60
CA ILE A 124 -2.41 12.94 -24.86
C ILE A 124 -1.07 13.05 -25.62
N PRO A 125 -0.94 12.64 -26.91
CA PRO A 125 0.32 12.81 -27.63
C PRO A 125 0.71 14.29 -27.77
N ARG A 126 -0.26 15.18 -28.04
CA ARG A 126 -0.06 16.64 -28.12
C ARG A 126 0.43 17.25 -26.80
N SER A 127 -0.03 16.74 -25.66
CA SER A 127 0.38 17.17 -24.31
C SER A 127 1.84 16.83 -24.05
N TYR A 128 2.29 15.61 -24.41
CA TYR A 128 3.70 15.23 -24.31
C TYR A 128 4.58 16.00 -25.31
N TRP A 129 4.16 16.11 -26.58
CA TRP A 129 4.90 16.83 -27.62
C TRP A 129 5.13 18.30 -27.28
N ASN A 130 4.09 18.99 -26.77
CA ASN A 130 4.23 20.38 -26.35
C ASN A 130 4.95 20.52 -24.99
N GLY A 131 4.90 19.51 -24.12
CA GLY A 131 5.73 19.45 -22.91
C GLY A 131 7.23 19.39 -23.22
N ALA A 132 7.61 18.82 -24.37
CA ALA A 132 8.99 18.75 -24.85
C ALA A 132 9.50 19.98 -25.63
N LYS A 133 8.73 21.06 -25.66
CA LYS A 133 9.13 22.35 -26.25
C LYS A 133 9.65 23.26 -25.16
N ARG A 134 10.92 23.68 -25.29
CA ARG A 134 11.57 24.69 -24.44
C ARG A 134 10.67 25.92 -24.28
N GLY A 135 10.54 26.43 -23.06
CA GLY A 135 9.71 27.60 -22.70
C GLY A 135 8.18 27.43 -22.83
N TYR A 136 7.65 26.51 -23.63
CA TYR A 136 6.20 26.39 -23.87
C TYR A 136 5.41 26.13 -22.59
N LEU A 137 5.91 25.22 -21.73
CA LEU A 137 5.19 24.87 -20.51
C LEU A 137 5.20 26.04 -19.50
N LEU A 138 6.30 26.80 -19.41
CA LEU A 138 6.40 28.01 -18.59
C LEU A 138 5.40 29.09 -19.04
N MET A 139 5.38 29.41 -20.34
CA MET A 139 4.42 30.38 -20.90
C MET A 139 2.95 29.94 -20.70
N LYS A 140 2.68 28.62 -20.80
CA LYS A 140 1.35 28.04 -20.51
C LYS A 140 1.00 28.13 -19.01
N THR A 141 1.99 28.08 -18.12
CA THR A 141 1.82 28.27 -16.68
C THR A 141 1.56 29.74 -16.34
N TYR A 142 2.31 30.70 -16.89
CA TYR A 142 2.03 32.13 -16.69
C TYR A 142 0.63 32.54 -17.18
N PHE A 143 0.20 32.07 -18.37
CA PHE A 143 -1.16 32.34 -18.87
C PHE A 143 -2.25 31.76 -17.94
N LYS A 144 -2.04 30.56 -17.39
CA LYS A 144 -2.94 30.01 -16.36
C LYS A 144 -2.91 30.83 -15.08
N ALA A 145 -1.74 31.33 -14.66
CA ALA A 145 -1.59 32.08 -13.42
C ALA A 145 -2.39 33.38 -13.47
N ALA A 146 -2.28 34.15 -14.55
CA ALA A 146 -3.10 35.35 -14.76
C ALA A 146 -4.61 35.04 -14.64
N LYS A 147 -5.09 33.96 -15.29
CA LYS A 147 -6.50 33.55 -15.19
C LYS A 147 -6.89 33.07 -13.77
N LEU A 148 -6.04 32.28 -13.12
CA LEU A 148 -6.33 31.72 -11.79
C LEU A 148 -6.28 32.80 -10.70
N MET A 149 -5.48 33.85 -10.89
CA MET A 149 -5.48 35.04 -10.01
C MET A 149 -6.86 35.71 -10.02
N THR A 150 -7.49 35.89 -11.19
CA THR A 150 -8.88 36.36 -11.29
C THR A 150 -9.85 35.36 -10.65
N GLU A 151 -9.81 34.07 -11.04
CA GLU A 151 -10.71 33.05 -10.46
C GLU A 151 -10.58 32.92 -8.91
N LYS A 152 -9.43 33.31 -8.34
CA LYS A 152 -9.15 33.42 -6.90
C LYS A 152 -9.73 34.71 -6.29
N ALA A 153 -9.50 35.87 -6.91
CA ALA A 153 -10.06 37.15 -6.44
C ALA A 153 -11.60 37.09 -6.40
N ASP A 154 -12.24 36.61 -7.47
CA ASP A 154 -13.69 36.33 -7.55
C ASP A 154 -14.20 35.41 -6.43
N ALA A 155 -13.32 34.60 -5.84
CA ALA A 155 -13.64 33.64 -4.77
C ALA A 155 -13.30 34.16 -3.37
N GLU A 156 -12.48 35.20 -3.27
CA GLU A 156 -12.20 35.94 -2.03
C GLU A 156 -13.33 36.96 -1.77
N GLU A 157 -13.68 37.78 -2.77
CA GLU A 157 -14.81 38.73 -2.71
C GLU A 157 -16.15 38.04 -2.36
N ASN A 158 -16.49 36.97 -3.08
CA ASN A 158 -17.69 36.15 -2.85
C ASN A 158 -17.64 35.36 -1.51
N LEU A 159 -16.47 35.19 -0.91
CA LEU A 159 -16.39 34.69 0.46
C LEU A 159 -16.72 35.81 1.46
N GLU A 160 -16.17 37.00 1.28
CA GLU A 160 -16.42 38.15 2.15
C GLU A 160 -17.91 38.56 2.16
N ASP A 161 -18.54 38.68 1.00
CA ASP A 161 -20.00 38.89 0.85
C ASP A 161 -20.82 37.90 1.69
N VAL A 162 -20.48 36.62 1.59
CA VAL A 162 -21.21 35.53 2.26
C VAL A 162 -20.90 35.48 3.76
N MET A 163 -19.70 35.86 4.19
CA MET A 163 -19.36 36.00 5.62
C MET A 163 -20.07 37.20 6.25
N GLU A 164 -20.26 38.30 5.52
CA GLU A 164 -21.02 39.46 5.98
C GLU A 164 -22.52 39.15 6.13
N GLU A 165 -23.11 38.36 5.23
CA GLU A 165 -24.47 37.83 5.41
C GLU A 165 -24.58 36.85 6.60
N VAL A 166 -23.54 36.05 6.87
CA VAL A 166 -23.49 35.23 8.10
C VAL A 166 -23.41 36.09 9.36
N ARG A 167 -22.64 37.19 9.33
CA ARG A 167 -22.52 38.13 10.46
C ARG A 167 -23.88 38.73 10.84
N LYS A 168 -24.60 39.30 9.87
CA LYS A 168 -25.97 39.84 10.05
C LYS A 168 -26.94 38.80 10.63
N VAL A 169 -26.83 37.53 10.21
CA VAL A 169 -27.66 36.42 10.70
C VAL A 169 -27.26 35.95 12.10
N ASN A 170 -25.97 36.04 12.48
CA ASN A 170 -25.50 35.78 13.84
C ASN A 170 -25.99 36.84 14.83
N GLU A 171 -25.88 38.11 14.45
CA GLU A 171 -26.28 39.27 15.28
C GLU A 171 -27.80 39.35 15.48
N SER A 172 -28.59 39.02 14.45
CA SER A 172 -30.05 39.05 14.53
C SER A 172 -30.69 37.85 15.25
N ILE A 173 -29.96 36.77 15.56
CA ILE A 173 -30.50 35.57 16.24
C ILE A 173 -29.88 35.39 17.62
N LYS A 174 -30.58 35.91 18.64
CA LYS A 174 -30.27 35.75 20.07
C LYS A 174 -30.13 34.28 20.47
N TYR A 175 -29.28 33.99 21.46
CA TYR A 175 -28.92 32.64 21.92
C TYR A 175 -30.12 31.71 22.19
N ASN A 176 -31.17 32.23 22.84
CA ASN A 176 -32.35 31.44 23.23
C ASN A 176 -33.32 31.11 22.07
N HIS A 177 -33.05 31.56 20.84
CA HIS A 177 -33.99 31.38 19.71
C HIS A 177 -33.89 29.97 19.09
N PRO A 178 -35.01 29.29 18.73
CA PRO A 178 -34.97 27.92 18.21
C PRO A 178 -34.09 27.70 16.97
N LEU A 179 -33.92 28.73 16.12
CA LEU A 179 -33.05 28.66 14.94
C LEU A 179 -31.55 28.86 15.25
N ARG A 180 -31.17 29.19 16.49
CA ARG A 180 -29.76 29.44 16.89
C ARG A 180 -28.87 28.24 16.55
N LYS A 181 -29.34 27.01 16.85
CA LYS A 181 -28.66 25.75 16.49
C LYS A 181 -28.34 25.60 14.99
N CYS A 182 -29.16 26.20 14.12
CA CYS A 182 -28.88 26.25 12.68
C CYS A 182 -27.76 27.25 12.36
N VAL A 183 -27.78 28.44 12.97
CA VAL A 183 -26.71 29.45 12.87
C VAL A 183 -25.38 28.90 13.38
N ASP A 184 -25.34 28.25 14.55
CA ASP A 184 -24.12 27.65 15.09
C ASP A 184 -23.57 26.52 14.19
N THR A 185 -24.45 25.87 13.42
CA THR A 185 -24.06 24.88 12.40
C THR A 185 -23.45 25.55 11.16
N ILE A 186 -23.90 26.75 10.79
CA ILE A 186 -23.30 27.58 9.73
C ILE A 186 -21.93 28.12 10.17
N LEU A 187 -21.83 28.68 11.39
CA LEU A 187 -20.58 29.23 11.94
C LEU A 187 -19.46 28.18 11.95
N LYS A 188 -19.78 26.92 12.30
CA LYS A 188 -18.88 25.75 12.21
C LYS A 188 -18.48 25.33 10.78
N LYS A 189 -18.88 26.09 9.74
CA LYS A 189 -18.45 25.96 8.35
C LYS A 189 -17.71 27.18 7.81
N CYS A 190 -17.70 28.30 8.54
CA CYS A 190 -16.90 29.48 8.22
C CYS A 190 -15.39 29.20 8.50
N PRO A 191 -14.45 29.96 7.90
CA PRO A 191 -13.03 29.86 8.26
C PRO A 191 -12.79 30.34 9.70
N THR A 192 -11.73 29.82 10.35
CA THR A 192 -11.30 30.18 11.73
C THR A 192 -11.25 31.69 11.95
N ASP A 193 -10.64 32.39 11.00
CA ASP A 193 -10.32 33.81 11.07
C ASP A 193 -11.57 34.70 11.04
N TYR A 194 -12.70 34.15 10.55
CA TYR A 194 -14.03 34.78 10.62
C TYR A 194 -14.80 34.31 11.85
N GLN A 195 -14.65 33.06 12.28
CA GLN A 195 -15.24 32.57 13.54
C GLN A 195 -14.75 33.39 14.75
N GLU A 196 -13.44 33.70 14.82
CA GLU A 196 -12.89 34.53 15.90
C GLU A 196 -13.39 35.97 15.85
N LYS A 197 -13.45 36.59 14.66
CA LYS A 197 -13.98 37.96 14.48
C LYS A 197 -15.47 38.04 14.86
N MET A 198 -16.27 37.03 14.50
CA MET A 198 -17.69 36.94 14.87
C MET A 198 -17.91 36.59 16.35
N GLY A 199 -16.93 35.96 17.00
CA GLY A 199 -16.98 35.61 18.43
C GLY A 199 -16.69 36.79 19.36
N ARG A 200 -15.72 37.65 19.03
CA ARG A 200 -15.29 38.76 19.90
C ARG A 200 -16.35 39.86 20.10
N ASN A 201 -17.31 40.00 19.19
CA ASN A 201 -18.36 41.02 19.26
C ASN A 201 -19.63 40.55 20.01
N MET A 202 -19.55 39.44 20.77
CA MET A 202 -20.69 38.90 21.54
C MET A 202 -20.76 39.38 22.99
N ASP A 203 -19.68 39.97 23.51
CA ASP A 203 -19.58 40.38 24.93
C ASP A 203 -20.02 41.83 25.17
N ASP A 204 -19.94 42.70 24.16
CA ASP A 204 -20.32 44.12 24.21
C ASP A 204 -21.66 44.40 23.50
N TYR A 205 -22.80 44.27 24.19
CA TYR A 205 -24.03 45.00 23.83
C TYR A 205 -25.04 45.10 25.00
N GLU A 206 -25.09 46.27 25.65
CA GLU A 206 -26.23 46.71 26.45
C GLU A 206 -27.41 47.14 25.54
N ASP A 207 -28.53 47.57 26.14
CA ASP A 207 -29.82 47.80 25.48
C ASP A 207 -29.76 48.54 24.13
N PHE A 208 -30.41 47.96 23.11
CA PHE A 208 -30.79 48.67 21.90
C PHE A 208 -32.22 48.34 21.44
N ASP A 209 -32.85 49.36 20.84
CA ASP A 209 -34.29 49.60 20.71
C ASP A 209 -35.09 48.47 20.01
N GLU A 210 -36.34 48.23 20.45
CA GLU A 210 -37.15 47.03 20.12
C GLU A 210 -37.82 47.08 18.71
N LYS A 211 -37.16 47.71 17.73
CA LYS A 211 -37.74 48.05 16.43
C LYS A 211 -37.56 46.96 15.36
N ARG A 212 -38.48 45.99 15.36
CA ARG A 212 -38.82 45.11 14.21
C ARG A 212 -37.67 44.27 13.60
N ASN A 213 -36.90 43.56 14.43
CA ASN A 213 -36.04 42.48 13.92
C ASN A 213 -36.86 41.37 13.26
N THR A 214 -36.79 41.29 11.92
CA THR A 214 -37.50 40.30 11.11
C THR A 214 -36.62 39.05 10.97
N TYR A 215 -36.84 38.06 11.84
CA TYR A 215 -36.01 36.85 11.88
C TYR A 215 -36.00 36.08 10.54
N PRO A 216 -34.82 35.64 10.05
CA PRO A 216 -34.73 34.91 8.79
C PRO A 216 -35.35 33.51 8.91
N SER A 217 -36.14 33.12 7.91
CA SER A 217 -36.80 31.81 7.90
C SER A 217 -35.81 30.65 7.78
N GLU A 218 -36.19 29.45 8.25
CA GLU A 218 -35.36 28.23 8.12
C GLU A 218 -34.92 27.97 6.67
N LYS A 219 -35.81 28.23 5.69
CA LYS A 219 -35.48 28.13 4.25
C LYS A 219 -34.35 29.09 3.84
N SER A 220 -34.31 30.28 4.43
CA SER A 220 -33.25 31.27 4.21
C SER A 220 -31.93 30.81 4.83
N LEU A 221 -31.97 30.25 6.05
CA LEU A 221 -30.81 29.65 6.71
C LEU A 221 -30.26 28.44 5.93
N VAL A 222 -31.12 27.58 5.37
CA VAL A 222 -30.71 26.47 4.50
C VAL A 222 -30.07 26.98 3.19
N LYS A 223 -30.55 28.09 2.63
CA LYS A 223 -29.93 28.75 1.46
C LYS A 223 -28.54 29.31 1.82
N LEU A 224 -28.44 30.05 2.93
CA LEU A 224 -27.18 30.63 3.42
C LEU A 224 -26.15 29.55 3.75
N HIS A 225 -26.55 28.47 4.44
CA HIS A 225 -25.68 27.32 4.72
C HIS A 225 -25.14 26.67 3.44
N LYS A 226 -25.96 26.57 2.38
CA LYS A 226 -25.55 26.09 1.05
C LYS A 226 -24.56 27.05 0.37
N GLN A 227 -24.74 28.37 0.52
CA GLN A 227 -23.81 29.38 0.02
C GLN A 227 -22.47 29.33 0.76
N VAL A 228 -22.47 29.31 2.10
CA VAL A 228 -21.25 29.21 2.94
C VAL A 228 -20.42 27.98 2.60
N ILE A 229 -21.04 26.80 2.49
CA ILE A 229 -20.32 25.57 2.09
C ILE A 229 -19.65 25.75 0.72
N TYR A 230 -20.32 26.39 -0.24
CA TYR A 230 -19.79 26.59 -1.60
C TYR A 230 -18.67 27.64 -1.65
N SER A 231 -18.87 28.84 -1.08
CA SER A 231 -17.86 29.91 -1.13
C SER A 231 -16.59 29.54 -0.36
N VAL A 232 -16.70 28.93 0.83
CA VAL A 232 -15.54 28.45 1.61
C VAL A 232 -14.78 27.35 0.84
N GLN A 233 -15.47 26.42 0.19
CA GLN A 233 -14.82 25.40 -0.66
C GLN A 233 -14.16 26.02 -1.90
N ARG A 234 -14.80 27.00 -2.55
CA ARG A 234 -14.26 27.68 -3.75
C ARG A 234 -13.01 28.51 -3.43
N HIS A 235 -13.03 29.28 -2.35
CA HIS A 235 -11.87 30.02 -1.85
C HIS A 235 -10.70 29.09 -1.54
N ARG A 236 -10.90 28.08 -0.66
CA ARG A 236 -9.83 27.14 -0.28
C ARG A 236 -9.24 26.41 -1.49
N ARG A 237 -10.09 26.01 -2.45
CA ARG A 237 -9.70 25.32 -3.68
C ARG A 237 -8.87 26.22 -4.61
N THR A 238 -9.24 27.49 -4.79
CA THR A 238 -8.49 28.44 -5.63
C THR A 238 -7.18 28.85 -4.96
N GLN A 239 -7.18 29.08 -3.64
CA GLN A 239 -5.99 29.33 -2.84
C GLN A 239 -4.95 28.19 -2.92
N VAL A 240 -5.37 26.92 -2.78
CA VAL A 240 -4.47 25.77 -2.92
C VAL A 240 -4.00 25.59 -4.37
N GLN A 241 -4.88 25.76 -5.36
CA GLN A 241 -4.48 25.71 -6.78
C GLN A 241 -3.47 26.81 -7.14
N TRP A 242 -3.59 27.98 -6.53
CA TRP A 242 -2.67 29.10 -6.72
C TRP A 242 -1.25 28.75 -6.25
N GLN A 243 -1.09 28.17 -5.06
CA GLN A 243 0.22 27.75 -4.57
C GLN A 243 0.86 26.68 -5.47
N ILE A 244 0.12 25.63 -5.84
CA ILE A 244 0.60 24.57 -6.74
C ILE A 244 1.05 25.14 -8.11
N LEU A 245 0.35 26.18 -8.59
CA LEU A 245 0.67 26.82 -9.87
C LEU A 245 1.87 27.76 -9.77
N LEU A 246 2.11 28.39 -8.60
CA LEU A 246 3.33 29.14 -8.30
C LEU A 246 4.54 28.21 -8.16
N GLU A 247 4.43 27.11 -7.41
CA GLU A 247 5.45 26.06 -7.32
C GLU A 247 5.83 25.55 -8.72
N GLN A 248 4.82 25.25 -9.56
CA GLN A 248 5.04 24.87 -10.95
C GLN A 248 5.68 26.00 -11.79
N ALA A 249 5.40 27.28 -11.50
CA ALA A 249 6.02 28.41 -12.20
C ALA A 249 7.51 28.52 -11.83
N PHE A 250 7.83 28.61 -10.53
CA PHE A 250 9.20 28.74 -10.04
C PHE A 250 10.10 27.59 -10.51
N TYR A 251 9.62 26.35 -10.40
CA TYR A 251 10.34 25.18 -10.90
C TYR A 251 10.61 25.23 -12.42
N LEU A 252 9.66 25.72 -13.22
CA LEU A 252 9.84 25.86 -14.67
C LEU A 252 10.74 27.05 -15.05
N GLU A 253 10.76 28.12 -14.25
CA GLU A 253 11.78 29.16 -14.34
C GLU A 253 13.16 28.62 -14.00
N ASP A 254 13.27 27.77 -12.99
CA ASP A 254 14.54 27.18 -12.57
C ASP A 254 15.07 26.20 -13.62
N VAL A 255 14.23 25.35 -14.22
CA VAL A 255 14.61 24.56 -15.40
C VAL A 255 15.12 25.47 -16.53
N ALA A 256 14.48 26.62 -16.78
CA ALA A 256 14.90 27.56 -17.82
C ALA A 256 16.21 28.31 -17.51
N LYS A 257 16.44 28.71 -16.25
CA LYS A 257 17.71 29.29 -15.77
C LYS A 257 18.84 28.28 -15.89
N ASN A 258 18.61 27.06 -15.42
CA ASN A 258 19.60 25.98 -15.42
C ASN A 258 19.92 25.45 -16.82
N GLU A 259 18.98 25.46 -17.77
CA GLU A 259 19.23 25.11 -19.18
C GLU A 259 20.24 26.06 -19.86
N THR A 260 20.42 27.29 -19.33
CA THR A 260 21.45 28.25 -19.77
C THR A 260 22.70 28.29 -18.90
N SER A 261 22.77 27.50 -17.83
CA SER A 261 23.90 27.49 -16.91
C SER A 261 25.07 26.64 -17.42
N ALA A 262 26.28 27.21 -17.41
CA ALA A 262 27.51 26.52 -17.80
C ALA A 262 28.02 25.50 -16.75
N THR A 263 27.43 25.44 -15.55
CA THR A 263 27.91 24.57 -14.46
C THR A 263 27.37 23.14 -14.50
N HIS A 264 26.32 22.88 -15.28
CA HIS A 264 25.60 21.58 -15.33
C HIS A 264 25.23 21.03 -13.93
N GLN A 265 24.86 21.93 -13.01
CA GLN A 265 24.28 21.63 -11.70
C GLN A 265 22.92 22.33 -11.62
N PHE A 266 21.90 21.62 -11.16
CA PHE A 266 20.57 22.19 -11.01
C PHE A 266 20.47 22.99 -9.71
N VAL A 267 20.16 24.29 -9.85
CA VAL A 267 20.00 25.23 -8.74
C VAL A 267 18.54 25.68 -8.66
N HIS A 268 17.87 25.36 -7.55
CA HIS A 268 16.50 25.80 -7.24
C HIS A 268 16.55 27.23 -6.64
N THR A 269 15.64 28.11 -7.04
CA THR A 269 15.53 29.50 -6.51
C THR A 269 15.04 29.51 -5.06
N PHE A 270 14.21 28.54 -4.69
CA PHE A 270 13.74 28.31 -3.33
C PHE A 270 14.19 26.92 -2.87
N GLN A 271 14.58 26.79 -1.61
CA GLN A 271 14.92 25.48 -1.05
C GLN A 271 13.68 24.57 -1.08
N SER A 272 13.75 23.49 -1.85
CA SER A 272 12.78 22.40 -1.77
C SER A 272 12.80 21.81 -0.35
N PRO A 273 11.67 21.29 0.18
CA PRO A 273 11.72 20.47 1.38
C PRO A 273 12.65 19.28 1.13
N GLU A 274 13.63 19.07 2.01
CA GLU A 274 14.67 18.06 1.79
C GLU A 274 14.06 16.67 1.64
N PRO A 275 14.50 15.85 0.66
CA PRO A 275 14.03 14.48 0.54
C PRO A 275 14.51 13.67 1.74
N GLU A 276 13.57 13.22 2.58
CA GLU A 276 13.82 12.52 3.87
C GLU A 276 14.78 11.31 3.74
N ASN A 277 14.92 10.75 2.54
CA ASN A 277 15.86 9.67 2.23
C ASN A 277 17.18 10.19 1.60
N ARG A 278 18.23 10.30 2.42
CA ARG A 278 19.63 10.54 1.98
C ARG A 278 20.09 9.58 0.86
N PHE A 279 19.54 8.36 0.82
CA PHE A 279 19.80 7.37 -0.25
C PHE A 279 19.37 7.87 -1.64
N ILE A 280 18.24 8.58 -1.74
CA ILE A 280 17.78 9.16 -3.01
C ILE A 280 18.69 10.34 -3.38
N GLN A 281 19.02 11.19 -2.41
CA GLN A 281 19.91 12.36 -2.58
C GLN A 281 21.32 11.98 -3.09
N TYR A 282 21.82 10.77 -2.76
CA TYR A 282 23.10 10.26 -3.26
C TYR A 282 23.08 9.94 -4.76
N PHE A 283 22.04 9.24 -5.23
CA PHE A 283 21.89 8.89 -6.65
C PHE A 283 21.32 10.03 -7.51
N TYR A 284 20.48 10.88 -6.92
CA TYR A 284 19.85 12.04 -7.55
C TYR A 284 20.51 13.32 -7.03
N ASN A 285 21.80 13.48 -7.33
CA ASN A 285 22.56 14.69 -7.03
C ASN A 285 22.23 15.82 -8.05
N PRO A 286 22.56 17.10 -7.78
CA PRO A 286 22.20 18.23 -8.64
C PRO A 286 22.70 18.15 -10.10
N THR A 287 23.77 17.38 -10.39
CA THR A 287 24.22 17.14 -11.76
C THR A 287 23.38 16.07 -12.46
N VAL A 288 22.97 15.01 -11.75
CA VAL A 288 22.02 14.02 -12.27
C VAL A 288 20.64 14.64 -12.49
N GLU A 289 20.19 15.50 -11.57
CA GLU A 289 18.97 16.30 -11.74
C GLU A 289 19.05 17.20 -12.99
N TRP A 290 20.19 17.89 -13.20
CA TRP A 290 20.39 18.71 -14.40
C TRP A 290 20.32 17.88 -15.69
N TYR A 291 21.02 16.74 -15.75
CA TYR A 291 20.97 15.85 -16.92
C TYR A 291 19.57 15.25 -17.16
N TRP A 292 18.84 14.92 -16.09
CA TRP A 292 17.47 14.46 -16.21
C TRP A 292 16.56 15.56 -16.76
N GLU A 293 16.56 16.74 -16.13
CA GLU A 293 15.56 17.79 -16.39
C GLU A 293 15.85 18.62 -17.65
N CYS A 294 17.09 19.08 -17.83
CA CYS A 294 17.44 19.95 -18.96
C CYS A 294 17.73 19.16 -20.25
N LEU A 295 18.20 17.91 -20.16
CA LEU A 295 18.60 17.10 -21.33
C LEU A 295 17.65 15.93 -21.63
N LEU A 296 17.50 14.97 -20.70
CA LEU A 296 16.84 13.68 -21.00
C LEU A 296 15.31 13.78 -21.06
N ARG A 297 14.68 14.51 -20.13
CA ARG A 297 13.22 14.63 -20.01
C ARG A 297 12.57 15.19 -21.28
N PRO A 298 13.08 16.25 -21.94
CA PRO A 298 12.55 16.70 -23.24
C PRO A 298 12.62 15.62 -24.33
N TRP A 299 13.72 14.87 -24.43
CA TRP A 299 13.86 13.79 -25.41
C TRP A 299 12.89 12.63 -25.14
N PHE A 300 12.78 12.20 -23.87
CA PHE A 300 11.80 11.20 -23.45
C PHE A 300 10.36 11.61 -23.81
N HIS A 301 9.99 12.87 -23.55
CA HIS A 301 8.66 13.39 -23.89
C HIS A 301 8.41 13.44 -25.41
N ARG A 302 9.44 13.65 -26.26
CA ARG A 302 9.31 13.56 -27.73
C ARG A 302 9.09 12.12 -28.18
N ILE A 303 9.91 11.18 -27.72
CA ILE A 303 9.83 9.77 -28.10
C ILE A 303 8.47 9.20 -27.68
N LEU A 304 8.04 9.46 -26.44
CA LEU A 304 6.73 9.04 -25.93
C LEU A 304 5.59 9.68 -26.73
N ALA A 305 5.66 10.97 -27.07
CA ALA A 305 4.66 11.62 -27.91
C ALA A 305 4.56 11.02 -29.32
N VAL A 306 5.68 10.64 -29.94
CA VAL A 306 5.69 9.99 -31.26
C VAL A 306 5.07 8.59 -31.17
N VAL A 307 5.48 7.77 -30.19
CA VAL A 307 4.92 6.43 -29.98
C VAL A 307 3.40 6.48 -29.74
N LEU A 308 2.93 7.38 -28.87
CA LEU A 308 1.50 7.55 -28.60
C LEU A 308 0.74 8.15 -29.81
N SER A 309 1.38 9.00 -30.63
CA SER A 309 0.78 9.49 -31.88
C SER A 309 0.58 8.36 -32.89
N ILE A 310 1.59 7.51 -33.06
CA ILE A 310 1.51 6.32 -33.92
C ILE A 310 0.40 5.40 -33.42
N PHE A 311 0.31 5.14 -32.12
CA PHE A 311 -0.74 4.29 -31.57
C PHE A 311 -2.14 4.90 -31.74
N SER A 312 -2.32 6.21 -31.58
CA SER A 312 -3.57 6.90 -31.91
C SER A 312 -3.96 6.75 -33.39
N VAL A 313 -2.99 6.86 -34.32
CA VAL A 313 -3.23 6.64 -35.75
C VAL A 313 -3.60 5.18 -36.03
N ILE A 314 -2.96 4.21 -35.36
CA ILE A 314 -3.31 2.78 -35.47
C ILE A 314 -4.75 2.51 -35.01
N VAL A 315 -5.20 3.14 -33.92
CA VAL A 315 -6.60 3.06 -33.45
C VAL A 315 -7.56 3.62 -34.50
N VAL A 316 -7.37 4.88 -34.93
CA VAL A 316 -8.27 5.53 -35.90
C VAL A 316 -8.29 4.79 -37.24
N TRP A 317 -7.12 4.34 -37.71
CA TRP A 317 -7.01 3.53 -38.93
C TRP A 317 -7.77 2.21 -38.79
N SER A 318 -7.66 1.53 -37.66
CA SER A 318 -8.32 0.24 -37.43
C SER A 318 -9.85 0.37 -37.38
N GLU A 319 -10.38 1.46 -36.82
CA GLU A 319 -11.81 1.80 -36.88
C GLU A 319 -12.25 2.11 -38.33
N CYS A 320 -11.53 2.98 -39.04
CA CYS A 320 -11.85 3.34 -40.42
C CYS A 320 -11.76 2.15 -41.40
N THR A 321 -10.93 1.15 -41.10
CA THR A 321 -10.71 -0.04 -41.96
C THR A 321 -11.41 -1.31 -41.47
N PHE A 322 -12.12 -1.27 -40.34
CA PHE A 322 -12.80 -2.43 -39.74
C PHE A 322 -13.72 -3.18 -40.72
N PHE A 323 -14.40 -2.45 -41.61
CA PHE A 323 -15.31 -3.02 -42.61
C PHE A 323 -14.58 -3.72 -43.78
N SER A 324 -13.26 -3.60 -43.90
CA SER A 324 -12.46 -4.23 -44.94
C SER A 324 -11.95 -5.61 -44.49
N THR A 325 -12.75 -6.64 -44.79
CA THR A 325 -12.46 -8.03 -44.40
C THR A 325 -11.46 -8.73 -45.32
N THR A 326 -11.35 -8.29 -46.58
CA THR A 326 -10.38 -8.80 -47.57
C THR A 326 -9.92 -7.69 -48.52
N PRO A 327 -8.62 -7.34 -48.56
CA PRO A 327 -7.59 -7.70 -47.60
C PRO A 327 -7.89 -7.13 -46.20
N VAL A 328 -7.33 -7.75 -45.15
CA VAL A 328 -7.47 -7.23 -43.78
C VAL A 328 -6.57 -6.02 -43.61
N LEU A 329 -7.17 -4.82 -43.57
CA LEU A 329 -6.42 -3.55 -43.49
C LEU A 329 -6.26 -3.02 -42.04
N SER A 330 -7.03 -3.55 -41.08
CA SER A 330 -6.90 -3.20 -39.66
C SER A 330 -5.64 -3.81 -39.07
N LEU A 331 -4.74 -2.96 -38.56
CA LEU A 331 -3.42 -3.39 -38.08
C LEU A 331 -3.51 -4.28 -36.83
N PHE A 332 -4.46 -4.02 -35.93
CA PHE A 332 -4.72 -4.92 -34.80
C PHE A 332 -5.19 -6.31 -35.26
N ALA A 333 -6.05 -6.37 -36.28
CA ALA A 333 -6.50 -7.65 -36.85
C ALA A 333 -5.33 -8.40 -37.53
N VAL A 334 -4.43 -7.70 -38.24
CA VAL A 334 -3.20 -8.29 -38.80
C VAL A 334 -2.29 -8.84 -37.70
N PHE A 335 -2.06 -8.11 -36.61
CA PHE A 335 -1.24 -8.60 -35.49
C PHE A 335 -1.86 -9.84 -34.82
N ILE A 336 -3.18 -9.86 -34.61
CA ILE A 336 -3.88 -11.01 -34.03
C ILE A 336 -3.82 -12.22 -34.98
N GLN A 337 -4.01 -12.05 -36.29
CA GLN A 337 -3.91 -13.14 -37.26
C GLN A 337 -2.48 -13.70 -37.42
N LEU A 338 -1.44 -12.88 -37.24
CA LEU A 338 -0.05 -13.35 -37.18
C LEU A 338 0.24 -14.14 -35.90
N ALA A 339 -0.32 -13.70 -34.76
CA ALA A 339 -0.21 -14.42 -33.50
C ALA A 339 -1.01 -15.74 -33.48
N GLU A 340 -2.19 -15.75 -34.10
CA GLU A 340 -3.02 -16.94 -34.30
C GLU A 340 -2.29 -18.01 -35.13
N LYS A 341 -1.67 -17.62 -36.25
CA LYS A 341 -0.83 -18.50 -37.09
C LYS A 341 0.35 -19.13 -36.35
N THR A 342 0.78 -18.53 -35.23
CA THR A 342 1.86 -19.05 -34.38
C THR A 342 1.36 -19.64 -33.06
N TYR A 343 0.04 -19.69 -32.85
CA TYR A 343 -0.64 -20.10 -31.61
C TYR A 343 -0.13 -19.40 -30.34
N ASN A 344 0.41 -18.18 -30.46
CA ASN A 344 1.01 -17.45 -29.35
C ASN A 344 -0.07 -16.67 -28.56
N TYR A 345 -0.79 -17.39 -27.70
CA TYR A 345 -1.84 -16.83 -26.84
C TYR A 345 -1.33 -15.67 -25.95
N ILE A 346 -0.11 -15.76 -25.42
CA ILE A 346 0.50 -14.71 -24.59
C ILE A 346 0.65 -13.41 -25.39
N TYR A 347 1.05 -13.48 -26.67
CA TYR A 347 1.12 -12.29 -27.52
C TYR A 347 -0.27 -11.69 -27.80
N ILE A 348 -1.31 -12.53 -28.01
CA ILE A 348 -2.69 -12.05 -28.17
C ILE A 348 -3.17 -11.34 -26.90
N GLU A 349 -2.94 -11.93 -25.72
CA GLU A 349 -3.28 -11.33 -24.42
C GLU A 349 -2.56 -9.99 -24.21
N ILE A 350 -1.25 -9.90 -24.50
CA ILE A 350 -0.47 -8.65 -24.41
C ILE A 350 -0.98 -7.60 -25.41
N ALA A 351 -1.24 -7.98 -26.67
CA ALA A 351 -1.72 -7.05 -27.70
C ALA A 351 -3.10 -6.48 -27.36
N CYS A 352 -4.03 -7.33 -26.92
CA CYS A 352 -5.36 -6.92 -26.45
C CYS A 352 -5.26 -6.05 -25.19
N PHE A 353 -4.43 -6.42 -24.22
CA PHE A 353 -4.21 -5.65 -23.00
C PHE A 353 -3.67 -4.24 -23.30
N LEU A 354 -2.59 -4.12 -24.08
CA LEU A 354 -1.99 -2.82 -24.42
C LEU A 354 -2.98 -1.91 -25.16
N SER A 355 -3.79 -2.50 -26.06
CA SER A 355 -4.81 -1.76 -26.82
C SER A 355 -5.92 -1.23 -25.91
N ILE A 356 -6.53 -2.10 -25.08
CA ILE A 356 -7.61 -1.72 -24.16
C ILE A 356 -7.10 -0.76 -23.07
N PHE A 357 -5.86 -0.96 -22.60
CA PHE A 357 -5.20 -0.08 -21.63
C PHE A 357 -4.99 1.34 -22.22
N PHE A 358 -4.54 1.45 -23.47
CA PHE A 358 -4.40 2.74 -24.14
C PHE A 358 -5.75 3.44 -24.36
N LEU A 359 -6.77 2.72 -24.85
CA LEU A 359 -8.13 3.27 -25.03
C LEU A 359 -8.70 3.76 -23.68
N SER A 360 -8.47 2.99 -22.61
CA SER A 360 -8.85 3.36 -21.24
C SER A 360 -8.11 4.60 -20.75
N ILE A 361 -6.80 4.71 -21.00
CA ILE A 361 -6.01 5.92 -20.71
C ILE A 361 -6.57 7.14 -21.44
N CYS A 362 -6.89 7.04 -22.74
CA CYS A 362 -7.48 8.13 -23.51
C CYS A 362 -8.82 8.60 -22.92
N VAL A 363 -9.71 7.68 -22.55
CA VAL A 363 -11.02 8.03 -21.99
C VAL A 363 -10.89 8.56 -20.55
N TYR A 364 -10.23 7.84 -19.65
CA TYR A 364 -10.12 8.24 -18.24
C TYR A 364 -9.28 9.51 -18.05
N SER A 365 -8.18 9.68 -18.79
CA SER A 365 -7.43 10.95 -18.76
C SER A 365 -8.28 12.11 -19.29
N THR A 366 -9.27 11.87 -20.15
CA THR A 366 -10.20 12.92 -20.58
C THR A 366 -11.24 13.20 -19.52
N VAL A 367 -11.85 12.18 -18.90
CA VAL A 367 -12.77 12.35 -17.74
C VAL A 367 -12.12 13.15 -16.61
N PHE A 368 -10.83 12.94 -16.34
CA PHE A 368 -10.11 13.68 -15.30
C PHE A 368 -9.63 15.08 -15.71
N ARG A 369 -9.50 15.38 -17.01
CA ARG A 369 -9.04 16.69 -17.53
C ARG A 369 -10.19 17.61 -17.96
N ILE A 370 -11.35 17.09 -18.33
CA ILE A 370 -12.45 17.86 -18.90
C ILE A 370 -13.07 18.79 -17.85
N ARG A 371 -13.04 20.10 -18.11
CA ARG A 371 -13.73 21.11 -17.30
C ARG A 371 -15.07 21.43 -17.94
N VAL A 372 -16.13 20.74 -17.52
CA VAL A 372 -17.48 20.98 -18.06
C VAL A 372 -18.00 22.30 -17.48
N PHE A 373 -17.88 23.38 -18.27
CA PHE A 373 -18.25 24.76 -17.92
C PHE A 373 -17.70 25.25 -16.57
N ASN A 374 -16.51 24.79 -16.16
CA ASN A 374 -15.91 24.98 -14.82
C ASN A 374 -16.74 24.45 -13.62
N TYR A 375 -18.00 24.03 -13.79
CA TYR A 375 -18.84 23.47 -12.70
C TYR A 375 -18.43 22.07 -12.25
N TYR A 376 -17.81 21.29 -13.15
CA TYR A 376 -17.36 19.93 -12.87
C TYR A 376 -15.91 19.77 -13.33
N TYR A 377 -15.02 19.51 -12.37
CA TYR A 377 -13.64 19.05 -12.60
C TYR A 377 -13.05 18.47 -11.31
N LEU A 378 -12.07 17.58 -11.43
CA LEU A 378 -11.28 17.10 -10.29
C LEU A 378 -10.16 18.11 -9.96
N ALA A 379 -9.94 18.34 -8.68
CA ALA A 379 -8.81 19.14 -8.17
C ALA A 379 -7.90 18.28 -7.28
N SER A 380 -6.59 18.43 -7.51
CA SER A 380 -5.49 17.81 -6.76
C SER A 380 -5.49 18.18 -5.26
N HIS A 381 -4.61 17.54 -4.48
CA HIS A 381 -4.37 17.86 -3.07
C HIS A 381 -5.65 17.88 -2.21
N HIS A 382 -6.51 16.88 -2.44
CA HIS A 382 -7.79 16.68 -1.75
C HIS A 382 -8.81 17.84 -1.86
N GLN A 383 -8.64 18.79 -2.78
CA GLN A 383 -9.57 19.91 -3.00
C GLN A 383 -10.72 19.58 -3.98
N THR A 384 -10.93 18.29 -4.30
CA THR A 384 -12.10 17.85 -5.06
C THR A 384 -13.32 17.79 -4.14
N ASP A 385 -14.35 18.56 -4.48
CA ASP A 385 -15.63 18.52 -3.80
C ASP A 385 -16.42 17.23 -4.14
N ALA A 386 -17.29 16.79 -3.22
CA ALA A 386 -18.07 15.56 -3.38
C ALA A 386 -19.02 15.59 -4.60
N TYR A 387 -19.46 16.77 -5.05
CA TYR A 387 -20.38 16.93 -6.16
C TYR A 387 -19.68 16.72 -7.52
N SER A 388 -18.45 17.22 -7.68
CA SER A 388 -17.55 16.93 -8.80
C SER A 388 -17.07 15.48 -8.83
N LEU A 389 -16.79 14.89 -7.65
CA LEU A 389 -16.37 13.49 -7.55
C LEU A 389 -17.48 12.54 -8.00
N LEU A 390 -18.72 12.75 -7.52
CA LEU A 390 -19.88 11.93 -7.90
C LEU A 390 -20.24 12.11 -9.38
N PHE A 391 -20.13 13.32 -9.94
CA PHE A 391 -20.27 13.56 -11.37
C PHE A 391 -19.24 12.78 -12.21
N SER A 392 -17.97 12.80 -11.78
CA SER A 392 -16.90 12.03 -12.44
C SER A 392 -17.16 10.52 -12.36
N GLY A 393 -17.75 10.05 -11.25
CA GLY A 393 -18.26 8.69 -11.10
C GLY A 393 -19.36 8.34 -12.12
N ILE A 394 -20.34 9.23 -12.34
CA ILE A 394 -21.42 9.05 -13.34
C ILE A 394 -20.86 8.97 -14.77
N LEU A 395 -19.82 9.74 -15.08
CA LEU A 395 -19.13 9.62 -16.37
C LEU A 395 -18.37 8.28 -16.48
N GLY A 396 -17.69 7.86 -15.41
CA GLY A 396 -16.95 6.59 -15.34
C GLY A 396 -17.84 5.36 -15.54
N THR A 397 -18.96 5.25 -14.82
CA THR A 397 -19.90 4.11 -14.94
C THR A 397 -20.51 4.01 -16.33
N ARG A 398 -20.82 5.15 -16.97
CA ARG A 398 -21.31 5.21 -18.36
C ARG A 398 -20.30 4.66 -19.38
N CYS A 399 -19.01 4.93 -19.20
CA CYS A 399 -17.96 4.43 -20.09
C CYS A 399 -17.64 2.94 -19.84
N LEU A 400 -17.72 2.48 -18.59
CA LEU A 400 -17.30 1.14 -18.14
C LEU A 400 -17.97 0.00 -18.92
N ASN A 401 -19.27 0.13 -19.22
CA ASN A 401 -20.04 -0.92 -19.93
C ASN A 401 -19.53 -1.14 -21.37
N LEU A 402 -18.94 -0.11 -21.98
CA LEU A 402 -18.60 -0.06 -23.40
C LEU A 402 -17.10 -0.23 -23.66
N LEU A 403 -16.23 0.08 -22.68
CA LEU A 403 -14.77 -0.08 -22.77
C LEU A 403 -14.25 -1.54 -22.70
N GLY A 404 -15.13 -2.54 -22.78
CA GLY A 404 -14.72 -3.93 -22.95
C GLY A 404 -15.86 -4.94 -22.90
N PHE A 405 -16.73 -4.88 -21.89
CA PHE A 405 -17.63 -6.02 -21.61
C PHE A 405 -18.68 -6.29 -22.69
N GLN A 406 -19.10 -5.28 -23.44
CA GLN A 406 -20.02 -5.44 -24.56
C GLN A 406 -19.31 -5.85 -25.88
N GLN A 407 -17.99 -5.67 -26.00
CA GLN A 407 -17.20 -6.20 -27.14
C GLN A 407 -16.86 -7.68 -26.94
N PHE A 408 -16.55 -8.12 -25.71
CA PHE A 408 -16.25 -9.53 -25.42
C PHE A 408 -17.46 -10.48 -25.43
N MET A 409 -18.69 -9.96 -25.43
CA MET A 409 -19.90 -10.76 -25.70
C MET A 409 -20.38 -10.62 -27.15
N GLY A 410 -19.47 -10.37 -28.09
CA GLY A 410 -19.73 -10.32 -29.52
C GLY A 410 -20.03 -11.68 -30.17
N ASP A 411 -20.70 -12.60 -29.47
CA ASP A 411 -21.30 -13.79 -30.07
C ASP A 411 -22.49 -14.32 -29.24
N ASN A 412 -23.50 -14.82 -29.97
CA ASN A 412 -24.76 -15.45 -29.54
C ASN A 412 -25.93 -14.55 -29.05
N ASP A 413 -27.11 -14.93 -29.50
CA ASP A 413 -28.48 -14.49 -29.18
C ASP A 413 -28.85 -13.02 -29.49
N MET A 414 -28.43 -12.04 -28.68
CA MET A 414 -29.07 -10.71 -28.71
C MET A 414 -28.74 -9.89 -29.97
N THR A 415 -27.57 -10.11 -30.56
CA THR A 415 -27.18 -9.45 -31.82
C THR A 415 -27.65 -10.24 -33.05
N SER A 416 -27.82 -11.56 -32.94
CA SER A 416 -28.31 -12.39 -34.06
C SER A 416 -29.73 -12.02 -34.46
N ASP A 417 -30.66 -11.80 -33.53
CA ASP A 417 -32.06 -11.49 -33.89
C ASP A 417 -32.17 -10.23 -34.76
N LEU A 418 -31.55 -9.12 -34.35
CA LEU A 418 -31.53 -7.86 -35.10
C LEU A 418 -30.74 -7.98 -36.42
N VAL A 419 -29.65 -8.74 -36.42
CA VAL A 419 -28.83 -8.94 -37.62
C VAL A 419 -29.48 -9.93 -38.59
N ASP A 420 -30.28 -10.90 -38.15
CA ASP A 420 -31.03 -11.82 -39.00
C ASP A 420 -32.32 -11.20 -39.56
N GLU A 421 -33.00 -10.32 -38.81
CA GLU A 421 -34.04 -9.44 -39.34
C GLU A 421 -33.46 -8.49 -40.42
N GLY A 422 -32.30 -7.88 -40.15
CA GLY A 422 -31.54 -7.10 -41.13
C GLY A 422 -31.04 -7.90 -42.34
N LYS A 423 -30.53 -9.12 -42.12
CA LYS A 423 -30.13 -10.04 -43.20
C LYS A 423 -31.33 -10.45 -44.05
N GLU A 424 -32.54 -10.60 -43.51
CA GLU A 424 -33.69 -11.01 -44.32
C GLU A 424 -34.23 -9.85 -45.19
N LEU A 425 -34.17 -8.62 -44.68
CA LEU A 425 -34.32 -7.41 -45.50
C LEU A 425 -33.27 -7.35 -46.62
N ILE A 426 -31.98 -7.58 -46.29
CA ILE A 426 -30.90 -7.60 -47.28
C ILE A 426 -31.00 -8.80 -48.25
N ARG A 427 -31.48 -9.98 -47.83
CA ARG A 427 -31.71 -11.15 -48.69
C ARG A 427 -32.86 -10.90 -49.67
N ARG A 428 -33.85 -10.07 -49.35
CA ARG A 428 -34.86 -9.63 -50.32
C ARG A 428 -34.22 -8.80 -51.45
N GLU A 429 -33.39 -7.83 -51.12
CA GLU A 429 -32.72 -6.98 -52.13
C GLU A 429 -31.55 -7.70 -52.84
N LYS A 430 -30.86 -8.63 -52.18
CA LYS A 430 -29.81 -9.47 -52.80
C LYS A 430 -30.39 -10.44 -53.84
N ARG A 431 -31.55 -11.06 -53.58
CA ARG A 431 -32.31 -11.88 -54.57
C ARG A 431 -32.81 -11.08 -55.80
N LYS A 432 -32.65 -9.76 -55.78
CA LYS A 432 -32.95 -8.84 -56.89
C LYS A 432 -31.71 -8.59 -57.75
N ARG A 433 -30.56 -8.29 -57.11
CA ARG A 433 -29.27 -8.03 -57.78
C ARG A 433 -28.56 -9.28 -58.30
N GLN A 434 -28.64 -10.40 -57.58
CA GLN A 434 -27.91 -11.63 -57.91
C GLN A 434 -28.33 -12.22 -59.29
N ARG A 435 -29.58 -11.96 -59.72
CA ARG A 435 -30.10 -12.28 -61.06
C ARG A 435 -29.50 -11.43 -62.19
N GLN A 436 -28.72 -10.39 -61.89
CA GLN A 436 -27.93 -9.64 -62.88
C GLN A 436 -26.51 -10.22 -62.98
N GLU A 437 -25.85 -10.50 -61.85
CA GLU A 437 -24.46 -10.98 -61.79
C GLU A 437 -24.26 -12.39 -62.39
N GLU A 438 -25.27 -13.26 -62.34
CA GLU A 438 -25.28 -14.58 -63.00
C GLU A 438 -25.25 -14.50 -64.55
N GLY A 439 -25.49 -13.31 -65.12
CA GLY A 439 -25.25 -12.99 -66.52
C GLY A 439 -23.79 -12.64 -66.85
N GLU A 440 -22.99 -12.23 -65.86
CA GLU A 440 -21.63 -11.75 -66.04
C GLU A 440 -20.57 -12.81 -65.69
N ASN A 441 -20.75 -13.57 -64.61
CA ASN A 441 -19.73 -14.52 -64.13
C ASN A 441 -19.42 -15.65 -65.13
N ARG A 442 -20.38 -16.06 -65.97
CA ARG A 442 -20.15 -16.98 -67.10
C ARG A 442 -19.12 -16.50 -68.14
N ARG A 443 -18.69 -15.24 -68.07
CA ARG A 443 -17.59 -14.68 -68.90
C ARG A 443 -16.23 -14.70 -68.21
N ARG A 444 -16.14 -15.00 -66.91
CA ARG A 444 -14.90 -14.97 -66.11
C ARG A 444 -14.25 -16.35 -65.95
N GLU A 445 -15.05 -17.41 -65.80
CA GLU A 445 -14.60 -18.82 -65.70
C GLU A 445 -13.79 -19.34 -66.91
N TRP A 446 -13.75 -18.58 -68.00
CA TRP A 446 -12.95 -18.87 -69.19
C TRP A 446 -11.48 -18.41 -69.06
N LYS A 447 -11.18 -17.43 -68.18
CA LYS A 447 -9.86 -16.78 -68.10
C LYS A 447 -8.90 -17.34 -67.05
N GLU A 448 -9.40 -18.02 -66.02
CA GLU A 448 -8.57 -18.46 -64.87
C GLU A 448 -8.01 -19.89 -65.03
N ARG A 449 -8.16 -20.51 -66.21
CA ARG A 449 -7.82 -21.93 -66.44
C ARG A 449 -6.36 -22.19 -66.86
N TYR A 450 -5.53 -21.15 -67.03
CA TYR A 450 -4.14 -21.29 -67.50
C TYR A 450 -3.19 -20.28 -66.81
N GLY A 451 -2.27 -20.78 -65.98
CA GLY A 451 -1.20 -20.00 -65.30
C GLY A 451 -0.81 -20.64 -63.95
N HIS A 452 0.47 -20.94 -63.71
CA HIS A 452 0.85 -21.94 -62.69
C HIS A 452 2.28 -21.77 -62.11
N ASN A 453 2.41 -21.68 -60.77
CA ASN A 453 3.48 -22.26 -59.90
C ASN A 453 4.98 -21.85 -60.09
N ARG A 454 5.98 -22.06 -59.19
CA ARG A 454 6.12 -22.64 -57.81
C ARG A 454 7.51 -22.38 -57.13
N GLU A 455 7.59 -22.43 -55.77
CA GLU A 455 8.63 -23.05 -54.85
C GLU A 455 10.18 -22.72 -54.97
N ASP A 456 11.12 -22.89 -54.01
CA ASP A 456 11.14 -23.36 -52.58
C ASP A 456 12.41 -23.01 -51.70
N SER A 457 12.30 -23.13 -50.35
CA SER A 457 13.26 -23.58 -49.28
C SER A 457 14.62 -22.86 -48.94
N THR A 458 15.49 -23.21 -47.94
CA THR A 458 15.39 -23.48 -46.45
C THR A 458 16.76 -23.51 -45.68
N ARG A 459 16.78 -23.21 -44.34
CA ARG A 459 17.68 -23.75 -43.23
C ARG A 459 19.20 -23.33 -43.13
N ASN A 460 19.99 -23.44 -42.03
CA ASN A 460 19.84 -23.95 -40.61
C ASN A 460 20.98 -23.48 -39.62
N ARG A 461 20.70 -23.33 -38.29
CA ARG A 461 21.43 -23.73 -37.00
C ARG A 461 22.99 -23.58 -36.78
N ASN A 462 23.64 -23.55 -35.58
CA ASN A 462 23.36 -23.36 -34.10
C ASN A 462 24.71 -23.34 -33.24
N VAL A 463 24.64 -23.12 -31.90
CA VAL A 463 25.51 -23.63 -30.76
C VAL A 463 26.36 -22.60 -29.91
N HIS A 464 26.65 -22.94 -28.63
CA HIS A 464 27.19 -22.21 -27.42
C HIS A 464 28.42 -22.96 -26.80
N PRO A 465 29.02 -22.69 -25.58
CA PRO A 465 28.78 -21.70 -24.50
C PRO A 465 30.04 -20.79 -24.21
N ASP A 466 30.76 -20.56 -23.07
CA ASP A 466 30.80 -20.95 -21.61
C ASP A 466 31.64 -19.90 -20.76
N PRO A 467 31.96 -20.01 -19.42
CA PRO A 467 32.19 -18.84 -18.52
C PRO A 467 33.43 -18.90 -17.52
N LYS A 468 33.38 -18.10 -16.41
CA LYS A 468 34.24 -18.00 -15.17
C LYS A 468 35.19 -16.76 -15.06
N GLU A 469 35.72 -16.31 -13.89
CA GLU A 469 35.75 -16.81 -12.49
C GLU A 469 35.61 -15.68 -11.41
N SER A 470 35.95 -15.90 -10.12
CA SER A 470 35.66 -15.00 -8.97
C SER A 470 36.88 -14.72 -8.05
N ASN A 471 36.75 -13.84 -7.04
CA ASN A 471 37.87 -13.41 -6.19
C ASN A 471 37.53 -13.23 -4.69
N PHE A 472 38.56 -13.17 -3.82
CA PHE A 472 38.48 -13.63 -2.42
C PHE A 472 38.86 -12.57 -1.36
N SER A 473 38.00 -11.58 -1.10
CA SER A 473 38.10 -10.72 0.11
C SER A 473 36.78 -10.43 0.82
N ASP A 474 35.65 -10.98 0.34
CA ASP A 474 34.31 -10.71 0.87
C ASP A 474 34.07 -11.22 2.30
N THR A 475 34.87 -12.19 2.77
CA THR A 475 34.38 -13.29 3.61
C THR A 475 33.65 -12.84 4.88
N ALA A 476 34.18 -11.89 5.66
CA ALA A 476 33.53 -11.40 6.87
C ALA A 476 32.18 -10.70 6.57
N THR A 477 32.14 -9.84 5.56
CA THR A 477 30.90 -9.16 5.14
C THR A 477 29.94 -10.12 4.42
N LYS A 478 30.44 -11.19 3.81
CA LYS A 478 29.65 -12.26 3.17
C LYS A 478 28.81 -13.04 4.17
N TRP A 479 29.25 -13.19 5.42
CA TRP A 479 28.48 -13.88 6.47
C TRP A 479 27.21 -13.09 6.84
N CYS A 480 27.30 -11.77 7.05
CA CYS A 480 26.11 -10.94 7.27
C CYS A 480 25.25 -10.81 6.01
N LYS A 481 25.86 -10.67 4.82
CA LYS A 481 25.12 -10.59 3.54
C LYS A 481 24.48 -11.92 3.10
N ASN A 482 24.88 -13.06 3.67
CA ASN A 482 24.30 -14.39 3.44
C ASN A 482 23.85 -15.05 4.76
N ALA A 483 23.31 -14.25 5.68
CA ALA A 483 22.95 -14.71 7.03
C ALA A 483 22.01 -15.92 7.05
N HIS A 484 21.10 -16.05 6.09
CA HIS A 484 20.21 -17.22 6.00
C HIS A 484 20.96 -18.52 5.66
N GLY A 485 21.89 -18.50 4.68
CA GLY A 485 22.68 -19.67 4.33
C GLY A 485 23.61 -20.11 5.46
N VAL A 486 24.12 -19.16 6.26
CA VAL A 486 24.84 -19.46 7.51
C VAL A 486 23.89 -20.09 8.54
N LEU A 487 22.71 -19.52 8.75
CA LEU A 487 21.74 -19.98 9.75
C LEU A 487 21.22 -21.39 9.47
N VAL A 488 20.95 -21.74 8.21
CA VAL A 488 20.56 -23.12 7.82
C VAL A 488 21.69 -24.11 8.10
N ASN A 489 22.94 -23.75 7.81
CA ASN A 489 24.09 -24.62 8.13
C ASN A 489 24.27 -24.82 9.65
N ILE A 490 24.03 -23.79 10.46
CA ILE A 490 24.04 -23.91 11.94
C ILE A 490 22.94 -24.87 12.40
N TYR A 491 21.70 -24.68 11.94
CA TYR A 491 20.59 -25.56 12.31
C TYR A 491 20.72 -26.99 11.79
N LYS A 492 21.42 -27.20 10.68
CA LYS A 492 21.84 -28.54 10.26
C LYS A 492 22.78 -29.20 11.26
N VAL A 493 23.84 -28.49 11.68
CA VAL A 493 24.76 -29.01 12.71
C VAL A 493 24.02 -29.28 14.03
N PHE A 494 23.03 -28.46 14.39
CA PHE A 494 22.19 -28.73 15.56
C PHE A 494 21.26 -29.94 15.36
N GLY A 495 20.73 -30.17 14.14
CA GLY A 495 19.96 -31.36 13.78
C GLY A 495 20.80 -32.65 13.85
N ASP A 496 22.03 -32.62 13.32
CA ASP A 496 23.01 -33.70 13.37
C ASP A 496 23.40 -34.01 14.84
N LEU A 497 23.74 -32.99 15.62
CA LEU A 497 24.01 -33.11 17.07
C LEU A 497 22.79 -33.65 17.84
N CYS A 498 21.58 -33.29 17.43
CA CYS A 498 20.35 -33.76 18.05
C CYS A 498 20.11 -35.26 17.83
N SER A 499 20.41 -35.79 16.62
CA SER A 499 20.37 -37.25 16.41
C SER A 499 21.40 -37.96 17.29
N HIS A 500 22.63 -37.44 17.35
CA HIS A 500 23.65 -37.97 18.25
C HIS A 500 23.28 -37.91 19.74
N PHE A 501 22.48 -36.92 20.17
CA PHE A 501 21.98 -36.85 21.54
C PHE A 501 20.82 -37.84 21.79
N LEU A 502 19.83 -37.87 20.91
CA LEU A 502 18.66 -38.75 21.06
C LEU A 502 19.02 -40.25 20.95
N GLY A 503 20.09 -40.58 20.21
CA GLY A 503 20.66 -41.93 20.12
C GLY A 503 21.51 -42.36 21.33
N ARG A 504 21.71 -41.50 22.33
CA ARG A 504 22.41 -41.84 23.58
C ARG A 504 21.42 -42.30 24.64
N GLU A 505 21.06 -43.58 24.57
CA GLU A 505 20.14 -44.24 25.52
C GLU A 505 20.58 -44.04 26.98
N ASP A 506 21.89 -44.08 27.27
CA ASP A 506 22.44 -43.84 28.60
C ASP A 506 22.14 -42.43 29.16
N ILE A 507 22.12 -41.41 28.28
CA ILE A 507 21.75 -40.03 28.65
C ILE A 507 20.23 -39.91 28.74
N MET A 508 19.49 -40.44 27.76
CA MET A 508 18.04 -40.34 27.71
C MET A 508 17.34 -41.08 28.85
N ASP A 509 17.85 -42.23 29.28
CA ASP A 509 17.35 -42.96 30.45
C ASP A 509 17.78 -42.29 31.75
N SER A 510 18.97 -41.70 31.83
CA SER A 510 19.34 -40.85 32.98
C SER A 510 18.34 -39.69 33.14
N LEU A 511 18.04 -38.95 32.06
CA LEU A 511 17.06 -37.85 32.07
C LEU A 511 15.63 -38.32 32.39
N ARG A 512 15.27 -39.55 32.02
CA ARG A 512 13.98 -40.17 32.38
C ARG A 512 13.91 -40.51 33.86
N ASN A 513 15.00 -41.04 34.43
CA ASN A 513 15.08 -41.49 35.82
C ASN A 513 15.12 -40.32 36.82
N GLU A 514 15.69 -39.17 36.46
CA GLU A 514 15.66 -37.93 37.26
C GLU A 514 14.25 -37.34 37.44
N ASN A 515 13.27 -37.78 36.64
CA ASN A 515 11.83 -37.53 36.82
C ASN A 515 11.32 -36.05 36.87
N PHE A 516 12.14 -35.06 36.49
CA PHE A 516 11.84 -33.61 36.48
C PHE A 516 10.37 -33.20 36.22
N ASP A 517 9.83 -32.24 36.98
CA ASP A 517 8.46 -31.73 36.80
C ASP A 517 8.27 -30.88 35.54
N LEU A 518 9.29 -30.09 35.17
CA LEU A 518 9.24 -29.09 34.11
C LEU A 518 10.62 -28.89 33.48
N LEU A 519 10.68 -28.80 32.15
CA LEU A 519 11.89 -28.42 31.41
C LEU A 519 11.89 -26.92 31.11
N LEU A 520 13.06 -26.27 31.17
CA LEU A 520 13.27 -24.87 30.80
C LEU A 520 14.46 -24.80 29.84
N PHE A 521 14.26 -24.29 28.62
CA PHE A 521 15.29 -24.24 27.59
C PHE A 521 15.15 -23.03 26.65
N ASP A 522 16.23 -22.72 25.93
CA ASP A 522 16.28 -21.61 24.98
C ASP A 522 15.56 -21.96 23.66
N TYR A 523 14.85 -21.01 23.07
CA TYR A 523 14.16 -21.14 21.80
C TYR A 523 15.09 -21.58 20.65
N LEU A 524 16.35 -21.15 20.67
CA LEU A 524 17.30 -21.39 19.58
C LEU A 524 17.76 -22.85 19.47
N ASP A 525 17.49 -23.70 20.47
CA ASP A 525 17.68 -25.15 20.34
C ASP A 525 16.36 -25.87 20.06
N PHE A 526 16.17 -26.30 18.81
CA PHE A 526 15.03 -27.12 18.44
C PHE A 526 15.13 -28.57 18.91
N CYS A 527 16.30 -29.05 19.35
CA CYS A 527 16.45 -30.39 19.91
C CYS A 527 15.73 -30.55 21.25
N SER A 528 15.81 -29.54 22.13
CA SER A 528 15.13 -29.55 23.44
C SER A 528 13.62 -29.80 23.35
N TYR A 529 12.96 -29.37 22.27
CA TYR A 529 11.55 -29.70 22.02
C TYR A 529 11.33 -31.19 21.68
N LEU A 530 12.26 -31.82 20.93
CA LEU A 530 12.21 -33.25 20.63
C LEU A 530 12.55 -34.11 21.86
N ILE A 531 13.47 -33.65 22.70
CA ILE A 531 13.78 -34.26 24.00
C ILE A 531 12.56 -34.19 24.92
N ALA A 532 11.89 -33.02 25.01
CA ALA A 532 10.67 -32.86 25.79
C ALA A 532 9.54 -33.81 25.33
N GLU A 533 9.37 -33.99 24.02
CA GLU A 533 8.43 -34.94 23.44
C GLU A 533 8.80 -36.40 23.80
N LYS A 534 10.09 -36.77 23.72
CA LYS A 534 10.61 -38.11 24.07
C LYS A 534 10.54 -38.47 25.55
N LEU A 535 10.55 -37.46 26.42
CA LEU A 535 10.39 -37.62 27.88
C LEU A 535 8.92 -37.45 28.33
N GLU A 536 8.02 -37.03 27.43
CA GLU A 536 6.62 -36.68 27.71
C GLU A 536 6.48 -35.60 28.82
N LYS A 537 7.46 -34.70 28.91
CA LYS A 537 7.53 -33.65 29.95
C LYS A 537 7.03 -32.30 29.45
N LYS A 538 6.38 -31.57 30.36
CA LYS A 538 5.98 -30.17 30.14
C LYS A 538 7.21 -29.27 30.11
N PHE A 539 7.11 -28.16 29.40
CA PHE A 539 8.23 -27.25 29.24
C PHE A 539 7.82 -25.79 29.08
N VAL A 540 8.78 -24.91 29.35
CA VAL A 540 8.72 -23.46 29.15
C VAL A 540 9.89 -23.06 28.26
N THR A 541 9.62 -22.20 27.27
CA THR A 541 10.65 -21.67 26.37
C THR A 541 11.13 -20.30 26.84
N PHE A 542 12.44 -20.09 26.79
CA PHE A 542 13.07 -18.78 26.92
C PHE A 542 13.51 -18.24 25.55
N LEU A 543 13.04 -17.07 25.15
CA LEU A 543 13.50 -16.36 23.96
C LEU A 543 14.52 -15.29 24.38
N PRO A 544 15.82 -15.42 24.03
CA PRO A 544 16.88 -14.52 24.51
C PRO A 544 16.87 -13.14 23.83
N MET A 545 15.98 -12.95 22.84
CA MET A 545 15.85 -11.76 21.98
C MET A 545 14.40 -11.23 21.97
N GLN A 546 14.18 -10.15 21.23
CA GLN A 546 12.87 -9.55 20.96
C GLN A 546 11.88 -10.52 20.30
N PHE A 547 10.59 -10.38 20.61
CA PHE A 547 9.54 -11.24 20.05
C PHE A 547 9.26 -10.88 18.59
N ASN A 548 9.79 -11.68 17.67
CA ASN A 548 9.68 -11.54 16.22
C ASN A 548 9.07 -12.83 15.63
N LYS A 549 8.52 -12.82 14.41
CA LYS A 549 7.73 -13.97 13.90
C LYS A 549 8.52 -15.25 13.51
N MET A 550 9.71 -15.47 14.09
CA MET A 550 10.23 -16.81 14.36
C MET A 550 9.18 -17.63 15.14
N ASP A 551 8.47 -16.96 16.03
CA ASP A 551 7.44 -17.57 16.85
C ASP A 551 6.13 -17.72 16.08
N ILE A 552 5.81 -18.97 15.73
CA ILE A 552 4.51 -19.41 15.17
C ILE A 552 3.33 -19.11 16.11
N VAL A 553 3.63 -18.74 17.36
CA VAL A 553 2.73 -18.73 18.51
C VAL A 553 1.96 -17.40 18.67
N LEU A 554 2.25 -16.30 17.96
CA LEU A 554 1.50 -15.02 18.12
C LEU A 554 0.95 -14.40 16.82
N PRO A 555 -0.16 -13.61 16.91
CA PRO A 555 -0.71 -12.90 15.77
C PRO A 555 0.23 -11.78 15.33
N SER A 556 0.75 -11.88 14.11
CA SER A 556 1.62 -10.84 13.53
C SER A 556 0.78 -9.94 12.64
N HIS A 557 0.30 -8.82 13.19
CA HIS A 557 -0.43 -7.81 12.42
C HIS A 557 0.54 -7.02 11.52
N LEU A 558 0.81 -7.55 10.32
CA LEU A 558 1.81 -7.04 9.36
C LEU A 558 1.62 -5.57 8.92
N SER A 559 0.49 -4.95 9.26
CA SER A 559 0.23 -3.53 9.06
C SER A 559 1.01 -2.60 10.00
N TYR A 560 1.43 -3.07 11.18
CA TYR A 560 2.19 -2.29 12.18
C TYR A 560 3.22 -3.12 12.99
N VAL A 561 3.21 -4.46 12.92
CA VAL A 561 4.24 -5.30 13.55
C VAL A 561 5.35 -5.58 12.52
N PRO A 562 6.58 -5.06 12.71
CA PRO A 562 7.69 -5.32 11.81
C PRO A 562 8.17 -6.78 11.89
N VAL A 563 8.66 -7.32 10.76
CA VAL A 563 9.29 -8.65 10.66
C VAL A 563 10.77 -8.58 11.04
N TYR A 564 11.36 -9.71 11.43
CA TYR A 564 12.79 -9.84 11.75
C TYR A 564 13.70 -9.31 10.63
N ASP A 565 14.72 -8.52 10.98
CA ASP A 565 15.67 -7.81 10.08
C ASP A 565 14.98 -6.93 9.01
N SER A 566 13.68 -6.62 9.17
CA SER A 566 13.01 -5.66 8.28
C SER A 566 13.54 -4.25 8.46
N ARG A 567 14.11 -3.93 9.63
CA ARG A 567 14.59 -2.58 10.02
C ARG A 567 13.50 -1.52 9.83
N LEU A 568 12.26 -1.90 10.14
CA LEU A 568 11.08 -1.05 10.13
C LEU A 568 10.62 -0.81 11.58
N THR A 569 10.01 0.35 11.81
CA THR A 569 9.31 0.66 13.06
C THR A 569 7.86 0.19 13.00
N ASP A 570 7.09 0.44 14.05
CA ASP A 570 5.63 0.28 14.04
C ASP A 570 4.89 1.28 13.14
N GLN A 571 5.53 2.43 12.87
CA GLN A 571 4.97 3.53 12.07
C GLN A 571 5.32 3.39 10.59
N MET A 572 4.77 2.36 9.93
CA MET A 572 5.02 2.08 8.50
C MET A 572 4.07 2.84 7.56
N ASP A 573 4.62 3.43 6.50
CA ASP A 573 3.87 3.93 5.35
C ASP A 573 3.33 2.78 4.46
N PHE A 574 2.83 3.08 3.26
CA PHE A 574 2.40 2.03 2.33
C PHE A 574 3.58 1.14 1.88
N TRP A 575 4.72 1.70 1.52
CA TRP A 575 5.87 0.94 1.02
C TRP A 575 6.58 0.16 2.12
N GLY A 576 6.65 0.70 3.34
CA GLY A 576 7.05 -0.01 4.55
C GLY A 576 6.18 -1.26 4.77
N ARG A 577 4.84 -1.13 4.70
CA ARG A 577 3.94 -2.29 4.81
C ARG A 577 4.10 -3.30 3.66
N VAL A 578 4.37 -2.85 2.43
CA VAL A 578 4.67 -3.76 1.30
C VAL A 578 5.99 -4.50 1.53
N LYS A 579 7.05 -3.81 1.94
CA LYS A 579 8.33 -4.43 2.33
C LYS A 579 8.13 -5.45 3.45
N ASN A 580 7.39 -5.08 4.49
CA ASN A 580 7.09 -5.94 5.64
C ASN A 580 6.32 -7.21 5.23
N PHE A 581 5.35 -7.09 4.33
CA PHE A 581 4.59 -8.23 3.79
C PHE A 581 5.44 -9.16 2.91
N LEU A 582 6.30 -8.61 2.05
CA LEU A 582 7.21 -9.41 1.22
C LEU A 582 8.27 -10.12 2.06
N MET A 583 8.85 -9.42 3.05
CA MET A 583 9.79 -10.01 4.01
C MET A 583 9.13 -11.05 4.91
N PHE A 584 7.84 -10.89 5.26
CA PHE A 584 7.09 -11.93 5.96
C PHE A 584 7.00 -13.24 5.14
N ILE A 585 6.80 -13.16 3.82
CA ILE A 585 6.74 -14.34 2.94
C ILE A 585 8.12 -14.99 2.84
N ASP A 586 9.15 -14.22 2.50
CA ASP A 586 10.55 -14.69 2.44
C ASP A 586 10.97 -15.36 3.75
N PHE A 587 10.76 -14.69 4.88
CA PHE A 587 11.04 -15.21 6.22
C PHE A 587 10.30 -16.53 6.51
N SER A 588 9.01 -16.62 6.15
CA SER A 588 8.20 -17.85 6.37
C SER A 588 8.69 -19.04 5.55
N LEU A 589 9.23 -18.80 4.35
CA LEU A 589 9.88 -19.83 3.54
C LEU A 589 11.22 -20.27 4.14
N ARG A 590 12.04 -19.30 4.57
CA ARG A 590 13.34 -19.54 5.23
C ARG A 590 13.20 -20.33 6.53
N GLN A 591 12.16 -20.05 7.33
CA GLN A 591 11.88 -20.78 8.56
C GLN A 591 11.53 -22.24 8.30
N ARG A 592 10.78 -22.54 7.22
CA ARG A 592 10.49 -23.92 6.82
C ARG A 592 11.76 -24.70 6.46
N GLU A 593 12.70 -24.06 5.77
CA GLU A 593 14.00 -24.66 5.43
C GLU A 593 14.92 -24.85 6.64
N ILE A 594 14.75 -24.04 7.69
CA ILE A 594 15.44 -24.25 8.98
C ILE A 594 14.86 -25.46 9.72
N PHE A 595 13.53 -25.64 9.70
CA PHE A 595 12.88 -26.77 10.36
C PHE A 595 13.13 -28.11 9.66
N SER A 596 13.22 -28.13 8.32
CA SER A 596 13.49 -29.36 7.55
C SER A 596 14.85 -29.99 7.86
N GLN A 597 15.80 -29.24 8.42
CA GLN A 597 17.09 -29.79 8.88
C GLN A 597 16.93 -30.83 10.01
N TYR A 598 15.78 -30.85 10.70
CA TYR A 598 15.46 -31.85 11.74
C TYR A 598 14.61 -33.02 11.22
N ASP A 599 14.13 -32.99 9.97
CA ASP A 599 13.22 -34.02 9.43
C ASP A 599 13.88 -35.42 9.43
N ALA A 600 15.20 -35.50 9.22
CA ALA A 600 15.96 -36.75 9.29
C ALA A 600 16.02 -37.29 10.72
N THR A 601 16.41 -36.45 11.68
CA THR A 601 16.44 -36.77 13.12
C THR A 601 15.07 -37.20 13.65
N ILE A 602 13.99 -36.56 13.18
CA ILE A 602 12.61 -36.93 13.49
C ILE A 602 12.26 -38.30 12.88
N GLN A 603 12.66 -38.57 11.64
CA GLN A 603 12.38 -39.86 10.98
C GLN A 603 13.12 -41.04 11.60
N GLU A 604 14.35 -40.82 12.06
CA GLU A 604 15.21 -41.80 12.72
C GLU A 604 14.73 -42.12 14.15
N HIS A 605 14.47 -41.09 14.96
CA HIS A 605 14.22 -41.28 16.40
C HIS A 605 12.75 -41.46 16.77
N PHE A 606 11.79 -41.14 15.89
CA PHE A 606 10.36 -41.26 16.18
C PHE A 606 9.66 -42.26 15.24
N ALA A 607 8.87 -43.16 15.84
CA ALA A 607 8.08 -44.14 15.12
C ALA A 607 7.06 -43.47 14.18
N GLU A 608 6.79 -44.10 13.04
CA GLU A 608 6.12 -43.46 11.91
C GLU A 608 4.76 -42.81 12.24
N GLY A 609 3.96 -43.42 13.12
CA GLY A 609 2.68 -42.89 13.58
C GLY A 609 2.75 -41.81 14.68
N SER A 610 3.92 -41.53 15.24
CA SER A 610 4.14 -40.55 16.33
C SER A 610 5.21 -39.50 16.04
N ARG A 611 5.66 -39.38 14.79
CA ARG A 611 6.62 -38.34 14.34
C ARG A 611 6.06 -36.93 14.60
N PRO A 612 6.66 -36.12 15.49
CA PRO A 612 6.18 -34.77 15.75
C PRO A 612 6.48 -33.83 14.59
N VAL A 613 5.63 -32.81 14.42
CA VAL A 613 5.91 -31.67 13.53
C VAL A 613 6.43 -30.52 14.37
N LEU A 614 7.64 -30.04 14.08
CA LEU A 614 8.34 -29.06 14.93
C LEU A 614 7.54 -27.76 15.16
N SER A 615 6.81 -27.27 14.14
CA SER A 615 5.90 -26.12 14.24
C SER A 615 4.81 -26.28 15.31
N ASN A 616 4.41 -27.52 15.59
CA ASN A 616 3.34 -27.86 16.53
C ASN A 616 3.91 -28.08 17.94
N LEU A 617 5.17 -28.55 18.04
CA LEU A 617 5.88 -28.60 19.32
C LEU A 617 6.05 -27.21 19.93
N LEU A 618 6.39 -26.19 19.13
CA LEU A 618 6.46 -24.80 19.61
C LEU A 618 5.15 -24.34 20.30
N GLN A 619 3.99 -24.80 19.81
CA GLN A 619 2.68 -24.46 20.39
C GLN A 619 2.37 -25.22 21.70
N LYS A 620 3.12 -26.29 22.04
CA LYS A 620 2.93 -27.03 23.29
C LYS A 620 3.48 -26.30 24.52
N ALA A 621 4.43 -25.38 24.37
CA ALA A 621 5.07 -24.64 25.47
C ALA A 621 4.04 -24.07 26.47
N GLU A 622 4.24 -24.32 27.77
CA GLU A 622 3.35 -23.85 28.82
C GLU A 622 3.43 -22.32 29.00
N LEU A 623 4.63 -21.77 28.86
CA LEU A 623 4.92 -20.33 28.84
C LEU A 623 6.03 -20.01 27.83
N TRP A 624 6.06 -18.75 27.43
CA TRP A 624 7.10 -18.09 26.65
C TRP A 624 7.68 -16.93 27.46
N PHE A 625 8.87 -17.11 28.02
CA PHE A 625 9.62 -16.04 28.66
C PHE A 625 10.44 -15.29 27.61
N VAL A 626 10.28 -13.97 27.54
CA VAL A 626 10.92 -13.13 26.51
C VAL A 626 11.90 -12.17 27.16
N ASN A 627 13.15 -12.14 26.72
CA ASN A 627 14.16 -11.20 27.19
C ASN A 627 13.96 -9.77 26.64
N SER A 628 12.75 -9.21 26.75
CA SER A 628 12.44 -7.85 26.32
C SER A 628 11.56 -7.11 27.33
N GLU A 629 11.31 -5.82 27.08
CA GLU A 629 10.65 -4.91 28.03
C GLU A 629 9.76 -3.89 27.30
N PHE A 630 8.59 -3.58 27.89
CA PHE A 630 7.60 -2.66 27.31
C PHE A 630 8.12 -1.22 27.13
N ALA A 631 9.19 -0.86 27.84
CA ALA A 631 9.89 0.40 27.67
C ALA A 631 10.50 0.58 26.26
N ILE A 632 10.91 -0.51 25.60
CA ILE A 632 11.51 -0.48 24.25
C ILE A 632 10.66 -1.14 23.16
N GLU A 633 9.81 -2.10 23.49
CA GLU A 633 9.03 -2.80 22.46
C GLU A 633 8.01 -1.90 21.74
N PHE A 634 7.69 -2.32 20.51
CA PHE A 634 6.55 -1.82 19.78
C PHE A 634 5.26 -2.44 20.33
N ALA A 635 4.19 -1.65 20.40
CA ALA A 635 2.92 -2.11 20.98
C ALA A 635 2.28 -3.18 20.08
N ARG A 636 2.03 -4.37 20.64
CA ARG A 636 1.43 -5.51 19.94
C ARG A 636 0.56 -6.34 20.89
N PRO A 637 -0.43 -7.10 20.38
CA PRO A 637 -1.11 -8.13 21.15
C PRO A 637 -0.10 -9.18 21.65
N LEU A 638 -0.28 -9.62 22.89
CA LEU A 638 0.41 -10.74 23.51
C LEU A 638 -0.63 -11.76 24.00
N PHE A 639 -0.28 -13.05 24.02
CA PHE A 639 -1.14 -14.07 24.63
C PHE A 639 -0.82 -14.24 26.13
N PRO A 640 -1.78 -14.72 26.96
CA PRO A 640 -1.58 -14.87 28.40
C PRO A 640 -0.40 -15.76 28.80
N ASN A 641 0.02 -16.68 27.93
CA ASN A 641 1.19 -17.51 28.13
C ASN A 641 2.53 -16.83 27.72
N THR A 642 2.53 -15.56 27.32
CA THR A 642 3.73 -14.81 26.90
C THR A 642 4.12 -13.77 27.94
N VAL A 643 5.31 -13.88 28.53
CA VAL A 643 5.74 -13.09 29.69
C VAL A 643 7.08 -12.41 29.41
N TYR A 644 7.07 -11.07 29.38
CA TYR A 644 8.29 -10.27 29.25
C TYR A 644 9.08 -10.27 30.56
N VAL A 645 10.37 -10.62 30.48
CA VAL A 645 11.34 -10.75 31.59
C VAL A 645 12.70 -10.14 31.21
N GLY A 646 12.73 -9.10 30.37
CA GLY A 646 13.97 -8.46 29.92
C GLY A 646 14.89 -8.05 31.08
N GLY A 647 16.17 -8.42 30.99
CA GLY A 647 17.17 -8.09 31.99
C GLY A 647 17.04 -8.87 33.31
N LEU A 648 16.88 -10.21 33.20
CA LEU A 648 17.17 -11.14 34.31
C LEU A 648 18.63 -11.06 34.78
N MET A 649 19.53 -10.50 33.96
CA MET A 649 20.95 -10.33 34.24
C MET A 649 21.28 -9.07 35.05
N ASP A 650 20.31 -8.16 35.26
CA ASP A 650 20.46 -6.95 36.08
C ASP A 650 20.97 -7.31 37.49
N LYS A 651 22.02 -6.63 37.96
CA LYS A 651 22.60 -6.84 39.29
C LYS A 651 22.64 -5.52 40.08
N PRO A 652 22.45 -5.55 41.41
CA PRO A 652 22.74 -4.39 42.25
C PRO A 652 24.17 -3.90 42.00
N ALA A 653 24.32 -2.61 41.70
CA ALA A 653 25.60 -2.02 41.36
C ALA A 653 26.57 -2.10 42.55
N ARG A 654 27.82 -2.45 42.27
CA ARG A 654 28.93 -2.52 43.23
C ARG A 654 29.86 -1.32 43.09
N PRO A 655 30.64 -0.96 44.12
CA PRO A 655 31.74 0.00 43.96
C PRO A 655 32.72 -0.47 42.87
N ILE A 656 33.13 0.44 41.99
CA ILE A 656 34.11 0.14 40.95
C ILE A 656 35.55 0.11 41.53
N PRO A 657 36.50 -0.60 40.89
CA PRO A 657 37.91 -0.55 41.28
C PRO A 657 38.49 0.87 41.28
N GLN A 658 39.34 1.16 42.25
CA GLN A 658 39.92 2.50 42.47
C GLN A 658 40.69 3.01 41.24
N ASP A 659 41.34 2.13 40.46
CA ASP A 659 42.06 2.52 39.24
C ASP A 659 41.14 2.94 38.07
N LEU A 660 39.83 2.73 38.19
CA LEU A 660 38.79 3.25 37.30
C LEU A 660 38.25 4.58 37.82
N GLU A 661 38.03 4.70 39.14
CA GLU A 661 37.66 5.96 39.81
C GLU A 661 38.74 7.04 39.60
N ASP A 662 40.02 6.69 39.82
CA ASP A 662 41.22 7.50 39.57
C ASP A 662 41.42 7.82 38.07
N PHE A 663 40.73 7.12 37.17
CA PHE A 663 40.71 7.45 35.74
C PHE A 663 39.56 8.39 35.39
N ILE A 664 38.34 8.09 35.85
CA ILE A 664 37.12 8.88 35.56
C ILE A 664 37.23 10.28 36.17
N SER A 665 37.70 10.39 37.42
CA SER A 665 37.85 11.66 38.15
C SER A 665 38.70 12.70 37.41
N LYS A 666 39.68 12.29 36.61
CA LYS A 666 40.53 13.18 35.79
C LYS A 666 39.77 14.02 34.76
N PHE A 667 38.55 13.60 34.39
CA PHE A 667 37.72 14.27 33.38
C PHE A 667 36.60 15.13 34.00
N GLY A 668 36.43 15.07 35.34
CA GLY A 668 35.49 15.90 36.10
C GLY A 668 34.08 15.94 35.51
N ASP A 669 33.54 17.14 35.35
CA ASP A 669 32.20 17.37 34.79
C ASP A 669 32.02 16.93 33.33
N SER A 670 33.11 16.69 32.56
CA SER A 670 32.99 16.07 31.24
C SER A 670 32.42 14.66 31.36
N GLY A 671 32.79 13.94 32.42
CA GLY A 671 32.44 12.55 32.67
C GLY A 671 33.15 11.58 31.74
N PHE A 672 32.57 10.39 31.56
CA PHE A 672 33.17 9.33 30.75
C PHE A 672 32.18 8.65 29.79
N VAL A 673 32.75 8.01 28.76
CA VAL A 673 32.10 7.11 27.81
C VAL A 673 32.50 5.68 28.14
N LEU A 674 31.53 4.78 28.17
CA LEU A 674 31.76 3.34 28.24
C LEU A 674 31.60 2.73 26.83
N VAL A 675 32.52 1.86 26.42
CA VAL A 675 32.51 1.20 25.11
C VAL A 675 32.62 -0.31 25.32
N ALA A 676 31.50 -1.02 25.22
CA ALA A 676 31.46 -2.49 25.34
C ALA A 676 30.65 -3.11 24.20
N LEU A 677 31.37 -3.76 23.28
CA LEU A 677 30.82 -4.28 22.02
C LEU A 677 30.42 -5.76 22.10
N GLY A 678 30.53 -6.40 23.27
CA GLY A 678 30.19 -7.80 23.47
C GLY A 678 31.36 -8.77 23.22
N SER A 679 31.25 -9.99 23.76
CA SER A 679 32.35 -10.98 23.79
C SER A 679 32.79 -11.46 22.40
N VAL A 680 31.85 -11.66 21.48
CA VAL A 680 32.09 -12.16 20.11
C VAL A 680 32.59 -11.05 19.17
N ALA A 681 32.45 -9.77 19.54
CA ALA A 681 32.78 -8.64 18.68
C ALA A 681 34.28 -8.50 18.34
N THR A 682 35.16 -9.23 19.03
CA THR A 682 36.58 -9.38 18.67
C THR A 682 36.78 -9.86 17.22
N MET A 683 35.81 -10.59 16.65
CA MET A 683 35.83 -11.01 15.23
C MET A 683 35.57 -9.86 14.24
N TYR A 684 34.96 -8.75 14.68
CA TYR A 684 34.59 -7.59 13.86
C TYR A 684 35.43 -6.34 14.14
N GLN A 685 36.23 -6.34 15.22
CA GLN A 685 37.17 -5.27 15.56
C GLN A 685 38.41 -5.29 14.64
N THR A 686 38.24 -4.92 13.36
CA THR A 686 39.36 -4.79 12.42
C THR A 686 40.33 -3.69 12.84
N LYS A 687 41.57 -3.74 12.32
CA LYS A 687 42.59 -2.70 12.53
C LYS A 687 42.07 -1.32 12.12
N GLU A 688 41.35 -1.24 11.01
CA GLU A 688 40.77 -0.02 10.45
C GLU A 688 39.65 0.51 11.36
N PHE A 689 38.78 -0.37 11.86
CA PHE A 689 37.76 -0.02 12.86
C PHE A 689 38.39 0.52 14.14
N ILE A 690 39.39 -0.17 14.71
CA ILE A 690 40.08 0.27 15.93
C ILE A 690 40.74 1.65 15.71
N LYS A 691 41.37 1.87 14.54
CA LYS A 691 41.99 3.14 14.17
C LYS A 691 40.98 4.29 14.08
N GLU A 692 39.85 4.11 13.39
CA GLU A 692 38.81 5.13 13.24
C GLU A 692 38.16 5.45 14.60
N MET A 693 37.84 4.42 15.41
CA MET A 693 37.25 4.56 16.74
C MET A 693 38.18 5.30 17.71
N ASN A 694 39.45 4.90 17.82
CA ASN A 694 40.46 5.59 18.62
C ASN A 694 40.66 7.06 18.18
N SER A 695 40.59 7.31 16.87
CA SER A 695 40.70 8.66 16.30
C SER A 695 39.43 9.52 16.51
N ALA A 696 38.27 8.91 16.73
CA ALA A 696 37.06 9.60 17.18
C ALA A 696 37.15 9.95 18.67
N PHE A 697 37.52 8.98 19.51
CA PHE A 697 37.63 9.14 20.96
C PHE A 697 38.66 10.22 21.33
N ALA A 698 39.76 10.34 20.58
CA ALA A 698 40.76 11.40 20.74
C ALA A 698 40.21 12.84 20.56
N ARG A 699 39.00 13.01 20.00
CA ARG A 699 38.33 14.31 19.81
C ARG A 699 37.35 14.67 20.95
N LEU A 700 37.16 13.79 21.93
CA LEU A 700 36.20 13.97 23.02
C LEU A 700 36.88 14.52 24.29
N PRO A 701 36.22 15.42 25.05
CA PRO A 701 36.68 15.83 26.38
C PRO A 701 36.44 14.77 27.47
N GLN A 702 35.63 13.74 27.17
CA GLN A 702 35.40 12.61 28.07
C GLN A 702 36.59 11.65 28.15
N GLY A 703 36.75 11.00 29.30
CA GLY A 703 37.51 9.76 29.40
C GLY A 703 36.74 8.61 28.74
N VAL A 704 37.44 7.64 28.15
CA VAL A 704 36.82 6.52 27.44
C VAL A 704 37.35 5.19 27.99
N LEU A 705 36.45 4.36 28.53
CA LEU A 705 36.74 3.00 28.98
C LEU A 705 36.27 2.01 27.91
N TRP A 706 37.16 1.21 27.33
CA TRP A 706 36.87 0.40 26.14
C TRP A 706 37.30 -1.06 26.26
N THR A 707 36.37 -1.99 26.02
CA THR A 707 36.66 -3.43 25.92
C THR A 707 37.41 -3.73 24.60
N VAL A 708 38.74 -3.83 24.67
CA VAL A 708 39.62 -4.34 23.60
C VAL A 708 40.72 -5.14 24.26
N LYS A 709 41.03 -6.32 23.72
CA LYS A 709 42.16 -7.11 24.20
C LYS A 709 43.47 -6.52 23.71
N ASP A 710 44.45 -6.34 24.60
CA ASP A 710 45.76 -5.73 24.25
C ASP A 710 46.43 -6.42 23.05
N ALA A 711 46.32 -7.76 22.97
CA ALA A 711 46.86 -8.56 21.87
C ALA A 711 46.25 -8.28 20.49
N HIS A 712 45.08 -7.62 20.43
CA HIS A 712 44.40 -7.22 19.19
C HIS A 712 44.67 -5.75 18.81
N TRP A 713 45.36 -4.97 19.68
CA TRP A 713 45.63 -3.57 19.40
C TRP A 713 46.67 -3.40 18.26
N PRO A 714 46.38 -2.63 17.21
CA PRO A 714 47.32 -2.47 16.10
C PRO A 714 48.60 -1.75 16.54
N LYS A 715 49.76 -2.38 16.33
CA LYS A 715 51.08 -1.88 16.78
C LYS A 715 51.47 -0.52 16.19
N ASP A 716 50.86 -0.11 15.07
CA ASP A 716 51.06 1.17 14.40
C ASP A 716 50.01 2.24 14.76
N VAL A 717 49.06 1.93 15.64
CA VAL A 717 48.06 2.89 16.15
C VAL A 717 48.43 3.29 17.57
N ARG A 718 48.76 4.57 17.79
CA ARG A 718 48.98 5.12 19.13
C ARG A 718 47.64 5.26 19.86
N LEU A 719 47.52 4.67 21.05
CA LEU A 719 46.38 4.85 21.95
C LEU A 719 46.21 6.34 22.31
N ALA A 720 44.97 6.84 22.23
CA ALA A 720 44.65 8.22 22.56
C ALA A 720 44.73 8.48 24.08
N PRO A 721 45.18 9.67 24.53
CA PRO A 721 45.51 9.92 25.94
C PRO A 721 44.31 9.90 26.89
N ASN A 722 43.09 10.03 26.37
CA ASN A 722 41.84 9.92 27.10
C ASN A 722 41.18 8.53 27.03
N VAL A 723 41.83 7.53 26.41
CA VAL A 723 41.30 6.17 26.26
C VAL A 723 42.08 5.19 27.15
N LYS A 724 41.36 4.39 27.93
CA LYS A 724 41.89 3.24 28.68
C LYS A 724 41.21 1.96 28.18
N ILE A 725 42.00 1.08 27.56
CA ILE A 725 41.55 -0.23 27.08
C ILE A 725 41.68 -1.29 28.20
N MET A 726 40.81 -2.30 28.16
CA MET A 726 40.80 -3.41 29.11
C MET A 726 40.23 -4.69 28.46
N ASP A 727 40.79 -5.85 28.82
CA ASP A 727 40.28 -7.18 28.43
C ASP A 727 38.85 -7.45 28.95
N TRP A 728 38.52 -6.93 30.14
CA TRP A 728 37.21 -7.06 30.78
C TRP A 728 36.88 -5.81 31.61
N ILE A 729 35.59 -5.46 31.70
CA ILE A 729 35.10 -4.24 32.35
C ILE A 729 33.83 -4.56 33.18
N PRO A 730 33.68 -4.01 34.41
CA PRO A 730 32.45 -4.15 35.21
C PRO A 730 31.32 -3.28 34.64
N GLN A 731 30.72 -3.74 33.52
CA GLN A 731 29.76 -2.99 32.69
C GLN A 731 28.59 -2.40 33.49
N ASN A 732 27.82 -3.23 34.21
CA ASN A 732 26.69 -2.81 35.05
C ASN A 732 27.06 -1.72 36.08
N ASP A 733 28.22 -1.86 36.72
CA ASP A 733 28.64 -0.99 37.83
C ASP A 733 29.10 0.37 37.31
N LEU A 734 29.74 0.41 36.14
CA LEU A 734 30.09 1.64 35.43
C LEU A 734 28.87 2.32 34.77
N LEU A 735 27.89 1.55 34.29
CA LEU A 735 26.61 2.11 33.82
C LEU A 735 25.82 2.77 34.96
N ALA A 736 26.01 2.33 36.20
CA ALA A 736 25.43 2.94 37.40
C ALA A 736 26.17 4.21 37.87
N HIS A 737 27.42 4.42 37.43
CA HIS A 737 28.28 5.50 37.93
C HIS A 737 27.78 6.90 37.51
N PRO A 738 27.67 7.89 38.42
CA PRO A 738 27.01 9.18 38.13
C PRO A 738 27.63 9.98 36.97
N SER A 739 28.93 9.83 36.73
CA SER A 739 29.66 10.52 35.65
C SER A 739 29.54 9.87 34.27
N ILE A 740 28.75 8.79 34.09
CA ILE A 740 28.51 8.19 32.77
C ILE A 740 27.74 9.17 31.87
N ARG A 741 28.20 9.34 30.62
CA ARG A 741 27.54 10.20 29.63
C ARG A 741 26.77 9.42 28.57
N VAL A 742 27.43 8.46 27.92
CA VAL A 742 26.84 7.61 26.87
C VAL A 742 27.49 6.23 26.91
N PHE A 743 26.74 5.21 26.49
CA PHE A 743 27.20 3.84 26.33
C PHE A 743 27.27 3.48 24.84
N VAL A 744 28.48 3.16 24.36
CA VAL A 744 28.72 2.64 23.02
C VAL A 744 28.65 1.12 23.08
N THR A 745 27.72 0.51 22.35
CA THR A 745 27.52 -0.94 22.38
C THR A 745 27.05 -1.49 21.03
N HIS A 746 27.22 -2.79 20.85
CA HIS A 746 26.75 -3.51 19.66
C HIS A 746 25.22 -3.58 19.50
N GLY A 747 24.44 -3.23 20.53
CA GLY A 747 22.98 -3.33 20.50
C GLY A 747 22.42 -4.70 20.85
N GLY A 748 23.23 -5.62 21.40
CA GLY A 748 22.71 -6.87 21.98
C GLY A 748 21.81 -6.61 23.20
N MET A 749 20.73 -7.37 23.32
CA MET A 749 19.60 -7.08 24.21
C MET A 749 19.98 -6.89 25.69
N ASN A 750 20.89 -7.71 26.24
CA ASN A 750 21.30 -7.59 27.64
C ASN A 750 22.02 -6.26 27.95
N SER A 751 22.92 -5.83 27.05
CA SER A 751 23.60 -4.52 27.15
C SER A 751 22.61 -3.35 27.10
N ILE A 752 21.53 -3.48 26.33
CA ILE A 752 20.44 -2.51 26.28
C ILE A 752 19.66 -2.47 27.62
N MET A 753 19.35 -3.63 28.21
CA MET A 753 18.63 -3.69 29.49
C MET A 753 19.43 -3.05 30.64
N GLU A 754 20.73 -3.34 30.74
CA GLU A 754 21.61 -2.71 31.74
C GLU A 754 21.67 -1.17 31.56
N ALA A 755 21.76 -0.69 30.31
CA ALA A 755 21.77 0.73 30.02
C ALA A 755 20.44 1.42 30.41
N ILE A 756 19.30 0.78 30.15
CA ILE A 756 17.98 1.28 30.54
C ILE A 756 17.80 1.24 32.07
N GLN A 757 18.25 0.19 32.75
CA GLN A 757 18.17 0.05 34.21
C GLN A 757 18.89 1.19 34.95
N HIS A 758 19.94 1.77 34.36
CA HIS A 758 20.65 2.93 34.90
C HIS A 758 20.28 4.26 34.23
N GLY A 759 19.56 4.22 33.10
CA GLY A 759 19.10 5.41 32.36
C GLY A 759 20.21 6.08 31.55
N VAL A 760 21.02 5.30 30.87
CA VAL A 760 22.18 5.75 30.08
C VAL A 760 21.82 5.82 28.58
N PRO A 761 22.09 6.93 27.87
CA PRO A 761 21.96 7.01 26.41
C PRO A 761 22.85 6.01 25.67
N ILE A 762 22.43 5.62 24.47
CA ILE A 762 23.11 4.59 23.68
C ILE A 762 23.64 5.15 22.34
N VAL A 763 24.85 4.75 21.96
CA VAL A 763 25.28 4.77 20.54
C VAL A 763 25.54 3.33 20.11
N GLY A 764 24.74 2.86 19.17
CA GLY A 764 24.71 1.48 18.70
C GLY A 764 25.62 1.25 17.49
N ILE A 765 26.35 0.12 17.47
CA ILE A 765 27.12 -0.34 16.30
C ILE A 765 26.75 -1.81 16.02
N PRO A 766 25.69 -2.11 15.26
CA PRO A 766 25.23 -3.48 15.06
C PRO A 766 26.15 -4.24 14.10
N PHE A 767 26.46 -5.49 14.45
CA PHE A 767 27.23 -6.40 13.61
C PHE A 767 26.33 -7.40 12.86
N CYS A 768 25.44 -8.09 13.57
CA CYS A 768 24.62 -9.19 13.03
C CYS A 768 23.42 -9.55 13.94
N SER A 769 22.63 -10.55 13.52
CA SER A 769 21.53 -11.14 14.31
C SER A 769 20.47 -10.11 14.74
N ASP A 770 20.05 -10.12 16.00
CA ASP A 770 19.05 -9.28 16.64
C ASP A 770 19.44 -7.79 16.75
N GLN A 771 20.75 -7.50 16.72
CA GLN A 771 21.33 -6.19 17.02
C GLN A 771 20.75 -5.02 16.17
N PRO A 772 20.52 -5.14 14.84
CA PRO A 772 19.93 -4.06 14.06
C PRO A 772 18.48 -3.76 14.48
N ASP A 773 17.68 -4.79 14.69
CA ASP A 773 16.26 -4.69 15.09
C ASP A 773 16.08 -4.15 16.52
N ASN A 774 17.07 -4.41 17.40
CA ASN A 774 17.14 -3.81 18.73
C ASN A 774 17.43 -2.31 18.64
N LEU A 775 18.41 -1.91 17.83
CA LEU A 775 18.77 -0.50 17.71
C LEU A 775 17.70 0.33 17.01
N VAL A 776 16.93 -0.25 16.07
CA VAL A 776 15.72 0.40 15.51
C VAL A 776 14.70 0.75 16.59
N ARG A 777 14.55 -0.08 17.64
CA ARG A 777 13.72 0.26 18.82
C ARG A 777 14.35 1.40 19.63
N ILE A 778 15.65 1.37 19.88
CA ILE A 778 16.39 2.43 20.60
C ILE A 778 16.27 3.79 19.91
N GLU A 779 16.36 3.83 18.58
CA GLU A 779 16.16 5.04 17.77
C GLU A 779 14.70 5.50 17.79
N ALA A 780 13.74 4.59 17.59
CA ALA A 780 12.31 4.92 17.61
C ALA A 780 11.84 5.47 18.97
N LYS A 781 12.39 4.97 20.09
CA LYS A 781 12.17 5.50 21.45
C LYS A 781 13.05 6.72 21.78
N LYS A 782 13.96 7.13 20.88
CA LYS A 782 14.92 8.24 21.05
C LYS A 782 15.86 8.07 22.26
N ILE A 783 16.18 6.83 22.62
CA ILE A 783 17.13 6.48 23.70
C ILE A 783 18.58 6.54 23.19
N GLY A 784 18.79 6.46 21.89
CA GLY A 784 20.10 6.48 21.25
C GLY A 784 20.05 6.59 19.73
N VAL A 785 21.21 6.41 19.09
CA VAL A 785 21.43 6.45 17.64
C VAL A 785 22.16 5.19 17.17
N SER A 786 21.84 4.68 15.97
CA SER A 786 22.48 3.53 15.34
C SER A 786 23.49 3.96 14.26
N VAL A 787 24.70 3.41 14.30
CA VAL A 787 25.79 3.70 13.35
C VAL A 787 26.21 2.41 12.66
N GLN A 788 26.01 2.35 11.33
CA GLN A 788 26.36 1.17 10.54
C GLN A 788 27.89 0.99 10.47
N LEU A 789 28.38 -0.24 10.69
CA LEU A 789 29.80 -0.55 10.78
C LEU A 789 30.60 -0.03 9.58
N GLU A 790 30.05 -0.17 8.37
CA GLU A 790 30.66 0.21 7.10
C GLU A 790 30.78 1.73 6.91
N THR A 791 30.06 2.55 7.69
CA THR A 791 30.03 4.02 7.57
C THR A 791 30.85 4.75 8.64
N ILE A 792 31.49 4.01 9.56
CA ILE A 792 32.27 4.60 10.65
C ILE A 792 33.51 5.33 10.11
N LYS A 793 33.57 6.63 10.43
CA LYS A 793 34.72 7.51 10.25
C LYS A 793 34.94 8.29 11.54
N ALA A 794 36.20 8.56 11.86
CA ALA A 794 36.61 9.22 13.10
C ALA A 794 35.85 10.53 13.39
N GLU A 795 35.55 11.30 12.35
CA GLU A 795 34.87 12.59 12.45
C GLU A 795 33.37 12.46 12.67
N THR A 796 32.68 11.70 11.81
CA THR A 796 31.23 11.52 11.92
C THR A 796 30.85 10.80 13.21
N PHE A 797 31.64 9.80 13.63
CA PHE A 797 31.39 9.08 14.87
C PHE A 797 31.63 9.95 16.12
N ALA A 798 32.67 10.81 16.11
CA ALA A 798 32.86 11.79 17.18
C ALA A 798 31.70 12.79 17.27
N LEU A 799 31.15 13.23 16.13
CA LEU A 799 29.97 14.11 16.09
C LEU A 799 28.72 13.42 16.64
N THR A 800 28.43 12.17 16.26
CA THR A 800 27.29 11.41 16.80
C THR A 800 27.42 11.16 18.31
N LEU A 801 28.63 10.89 18.82
CA LEU A 801 28.86 10.79 20.26
C LEU A 801 28.60 12.13 20.96
N LYS A 802 29.04 13.25 20.37
CA LYS A 802 28.76 14.59 20.90
C LYS A 802 27.26 14.88 20.93
N GLU A 803 26.54 14.60 19.85
CA GLU A 803 25.09 14.78 19.74
C GLU A 803 24.35 14.05 20.86
N VAL A 804 24.63 12.75 21.06
CA VAL A 804 23.94 11.93 22.08
C VAL A 804 24.32 12.30 23.52
N ILE A 805 25.49 12.93 23.74
CA ILE A 805 25.92 13.46 25.05
C ILE A 805 25.33 14.84 25.34
N GLU A 806 25.28 15.73 24.34
CA GLU A 806 24.87 17.13 24.51
C GLU A 806 23.34 17.32 24.42
N ASP A 807 22.65 16.51 23.60
CA ASP A 807 21.18 16.56 23.49
C ASP A 807 20.49 15.79 24.63
N LYS A 808 19.96 16.58 25.56
CA LYS A 808 19.19 16.13 26.73
C LYS A 808 17.98 15.26 26.40
N ARG A 809 17.48 15.25 25.15
CA ARG A 809 16.38 14.37 24.72
C ARG A 809 16.74 12.89 24.88
N TYR A 810 17.95 12.47 24.52
CA TYR A 810 18.39 11.08 24.67
C TYR A 810 18.45 10.64 26.15
N LYS A 811 19.03 11.49 27.02
CA LYS A 811 19.07 11.22 28.47
C LYS A 811 17.68 11.23 29.11
N SER A 812 16.78 12.10 28.66
CA SER A 812 15.38 12.14 29.12
C SER A 812 14.62 10.87 28.70
N ALA A 813 14.77 10.42 27.46
CA ALA A 813 14.19 9.18 26.97
C ALA A 813 14.72 7.94 27.72
N ALA A 814 16.03 7.84 27.93
CA ALA A 814 16.64 6.75 28.70
C ALA A 814 16.14 6.72 30.15
N MET A 815 15.99 7.88 30.80
CA MET A 815 15.41 7.99 32.15
C MET A 815 13.90 7.70 32.19
N THR A 816 13.17 7.96 31.10
CA THR A 816 11.74 7.61 30.97
C THR A 816 11.58 6.10 30.80
N ALA A 817 12.40 5.46 29.97
CA ALA A 817 12.46 4.01 29.82
C ALA A 817 12.80 3.32 31.15
N ARG A 818 13.76 3.88 31.91
CA ARG A 818 14.10 3.45 33.28
C ARG A 818 12.90 3.51 34.23
N ALA A 819 12.11 4.59 34.16
CA ALA A 819 10.92 4.74 35.00
C ALA A 819 9.83 3.71 34.64
N ILE A 820 9.56 3.48 33.35
CA ILE A 820 8.60 2.47 32.86
C ILE A 820 9.03 1.06 33.29
N ARG A 821 10.32 0.72 33.15
CA ARG A 821 10.90 -0.54 33.64
C ARG A 821 10.63 -0.71 35.13
N ARG A 822 10.93 0.32 35.93
CA ARG A 822 10.80 0.31 37.40
C ARG A 822 9.37 0.46 37.93
N SER A 823 8.39 0.83 37.11
CA SER A 823 6.97 0.86 37.51
C SER A 823 6.29 -0.51 37.51
N HIS A 824 6.97 -1.57 37.06
CA HIS A 824 6.44 -2.94 37.17
C HIS A 824 6.40 -3.40 38.63
N PRO A 825 5.31 -4.06 39.08
CA PRO A 825 5.14 -4.49 40.46
C PRO A 825 6.05 -5.67 40.87
N LEU A 826 6.61 -6.40 39.90
CA LEU A 826 7.53 -7.51 40.11
C LEU A 826 8.77 -7.34 39.22
N THR A 827 9.95 -7.57 39.82
CA THR A 827 11.22 -7.67 39.09
C THR A 827 11.19 -8.83 38.07
N PRO A 828 12.04 -8.81 37.02
CA PRO A 828 12.09 -9.89 36.03
C PRO A 828 12.21 -11.29 36.65
N SER A 829 13.05 -11.45 37.68
CA SER A 829 13.28 -12.75 38.34
C SER A 829 12.09 -13.20 39.18
N GLN A 830 11.46 -12.29 39.95
CA GLN A 830 10.23 -12.62 40.70
C GLN A 830 9.07 -12.96 39.76
N ARG A 831 8.99 -12.27 38.61
CA ARG A 831 8.00 -12.52 37.56
C ARG A 831 8.20 -13.89 36.92
N LEU A 832 9.44 -14.26 36.61
CA LEU A 832 9.78 -15.58 36.08
C LEU A 832 9.41 -16.70 37.07
N VAL A 833 9.85 -16.59 38.33
CA VAL A 833 9.58 -17.60 39.37
C VAL A 833 8.08 -17.73 39.63
N GLY A 834 7.37 -16.62 39.89
CA GLY A 834 5.94 -16.66 40.20
C GLY A 834 5.05 -17.20 39.06
N TRP A 835 5.48 -17.04 37.79
CA TRP A 835 4.80 -17.68 36.67
C TRP A 835 5.13 -19.18 36.55
N ILE A 836 6.36 -19.61 36.85
CA ILE A 836 6.70 -21.05 36.93
C ILE A 836 5.90 -21.72 38.07
N ASP A 837 5.89 -21.13 39.27
CA ASP A 837 5.13 -21.61 40.42
C ASP A 837 3.64 -21.77 40.08
N HIS A 838 3.06 -20.78 39.39
CA HIS A 838 1.67 -20.83 38.93
C HIS A 838 1.41 -22.01 37.97
N ILE A 839 2.30 -22.28 37.02
CA ILE A 839 2.17 -23.41 36.08
C ILE A 839 2.28 -24.76 36.80
N LEU A 840 3.22 -24.88 37.75
CA LEU A 840 3.38 -26.09 38.56
C LEU A 840 2.14 -26.34 39.43
N GLN A 841 1.66 -25.32 40.15
CA GLN A 841 0.48 -25.41 41.02
C GLN A 841 -0.84 -25.67 40.26
N THR A 842 -0.98 -25.13 39.04
CA THR A 842 -2.16 -25.38 38.19
C THR A 842 -2.05 -26.65 37.36
N GLY A 843 -0.90 -27.33 37.37
CA GLY A 843 -0.67 -28.55 36.60
C GLY A 843 -0.53 -28.32 35.09
N GLY A 844 -0.19 -27.10 34.64
CA GLY A 844 0.02 -26.75 33.24
C GLY A 844 -0.62 -25.42 32.84
N GLY A 845 -0.17 -24.82 31.74
CA GLY A 845 -0.62 -23.53 31.22
C GLY A 845 -1.79 -23.60 30.24
N ALA A 846 -2.58 -24.67 30.26
CA ALA A 846 -3.62 -24.92 29.26
C ALA A 846 -4.69 -23.80 29.19
N HIS A 847 -5.01 -23.18 30.33
CA HIS A 847 -5.90 -22.02 30.47
C HIS A 847 -5.30 -20.70 29.92
N LEU A 848 -3.98 -20.64 29.74
CA LEU A 848 -3.29 -19.47 29.20
C LEU A 848 -3.12 -19.54 27.67
N LYS A 849 -3.36 -20.71 27.07
CA LYS A 849 -3.21 -20.95 25.63
C LYS A 849 -4.52 -20.61 24.89
N PRO A 850 -4.49 -19.78 23.84
CA PRO A 850 -5.67 -19.49 23.04
C PRO A 850 -6.15 -20.74 22.30
N HIS A 851 -7.47 -20.97 22.27
CA HIS A 851 -8.08 -22.06 21.50
C HIS A 851 -7.71 -22.04 20.00
N GLY A 852 -7.33 -20.87 19.46
CA GLY A 852 -6.87 -20.72 18.07
C GLY A 852 -5.63 -21.55 17.68
N PHE A 853 -4.84 -22.08 18.62
CA PHE A 853 -3.78 -23.06 18.31
C PHE A 853 -4.32 -24.46 18.00
N GLN A 854 -5.51 -24.79 18.51
CA GLN A 854 -6.19 -26.07 18.30
C GLN A 854 -7.12 -26.04 17.07
N GLN A 855 -7.30 -24.87 16.46
CA GLN A 855 -8.19 -24.69 15.32
C GLN A 855 -7.47 -24.94 13.99
N PRO A 856 -8.14 -25.56 12.99
CA PRO A 856 -7.62 -25.58 11.63
C PRO A 856 -7.41 -24.17 11.08
N TRP A 857 -6.32 -23.96 10.34
CA TRP A 857 -5.92 -22.66 9.77
C TRP A 857 -7.04 -21.92 9.02
N HIS A 858 -7.94 -22.65 8.37
CA HIS A 858 -9.07 -22.06 7.63
C HIS A 858 -10.17 -21.52 8.56
N VAL A 859 -10.39 -22.13 9.74
CA VAL A 859 -11.30 -21.63 10.78
C VAL A 859 -10.66 -20.43 11.49
N GLN A 860 -9.36 -20.51 11.80
CA GLN A 860 -8.57 -19.43 12.41
C GLN A 860 -8.59 -18.14 11.56
N HIS A 861 -8.73 -18.27 10.24
CA HIS A 861 -8.86 -17.18 9.28
C HIS A 861 -10.28 -16.95 8.75
N LEU A 862 -11.31 -17.57 9.36
CA LEU A 862 -12.74 -17.43 9.04
C LEU A 862 -13.08 -17.70 7.56
N LEU A 863 -12.29 -18.52 6.87
CA LEU A 863 -12.48 -18.85 5.45
C LEU A 863 -13.71 -19.74 5.25
N ASP A 864 -14.00 -20.60 6.24
CA ASP A 864 -15.24 -21.37 6.35
C ASP A 864 -16.47 -20.46 6.47
N VAL A 865 -16.41 -19.42 7.31
CA VAL A 865 -17.48 -18.42 7.46
C VAL A 865 -17.65 -17.59 6.19
N LEU A 866 -16.55 -17.19 5.54
CA LEU A 866 -16.59 -16.48 4.25
C LEU A 866 -17.19 -17.34 3.14
N LEU A 867 -16.84 -18.64 3.08
CA LEU A 867 -17.44 -19.60 2.15
C LEU A 867 -18.93 -19.85 2.46
N PHE A 868 -19.33 -19.91 3.73
CA PHE A 868 -20.73 -20.01 4.13
C PHE A 868 -21.54 -18.76 3.73
N LEU A 869 -21.02 -17.56 3.97
CA LEU A 869 -21.66 -16.31 3.59
C LEU A 869 -21.75 -16.16 2.06
N LEU A 870 -20.72 -16.59 1.33
CA LEU A 870 -20.76 -16.68 -0.14
C LEU A 870 -21.83 -17.69 -0.60
N GLY A 871 -21.89 -18.87 0.02
CA GLY A 871 -22.94 -19.87 -0.24
C GLY A 871 -24.35 -19.35 0.04
N LEU A 872 -24.55 -18.66 1.16
CA LEU A 872 -25.83 -18.08 1.58
C LEU A 872 -26.26 -16.93 0.65
N THR A 873 -25.35 -16.06 0.22
CA THR A 873 -25.67 -15.01 -0.75
C THR A 873 -25.99 -15.59 -2.13
N LEU A 874 -25.27 -16.60 -2.60
CA LEU A 874 -25.61 -17.33 -3.83
C LEU A 874 -26.96 -18.06 -3.72
N ALA A 875 -27.25 -18.70 -2.59
CA ALA A 875 -28.50 -19.41 -2.33
C ALA A 875 -29.70 -18.46 -2.24
N THR A 876 -29.57 -17.31 -1.58
CA THR A 876 -30.62 -16.29 -1.50
C THR A 876 -30.88 -15.62 -2.85
N LEU A 877 -29.83 -15.36 -3.66
CA LEU A 877 -29.99 -14.91 -5.05
C LEU A 877 -30.70 -15.96 -5.93
N TRP A 878 -30.41 -17.25 -5.74
CA TRP A 878 -31.12 -18.35 -6.41
C TRP A 878 -32.59 -18.46 -5.97
N LEU A 879 -32.86 -18.30 -4.68
CA LEU A 879 -34.21 -18.31 -4.11
C LEU A 879 -35.03 -17.11 -4.61
N LEU A 880 -34.45 -15.91 -4.63
CA LEU A 880 -35.07 -14.71 -5.22
C LEU A 880 -35.40 -14.95 -6.71
N LYS A 881 -34.48 -15.53 -7.49
CA LYS A 881 -34.72 -15.91 -8.90
C LYS A 881 -35.87 -16.92 -9.03
N LYS A 882 -35.98 -17.90 -8.12
CA LYS A 882 -37.07 -18.90 -8.10
C LYS A 882 -38.42 -18.30 -7.69
N VAL A 883 -38.46 -17.48 -6.65
CA VAL A 883 -39.66 -16.80 -6.15
C VAL A 883 -40.19 -15.81 -7.17
N LEU A 884 -39.31 -15.00 -7.78
CA LEU A 884 -39.70 -14.11 -8.88
C LEU A 884 -40.27 -14.89 -10.06
N GLY A 885 -39.65 -16.02 -10.44
CA GLY A 885 -40.17 -16.93 -11.46
C GLY A 885 -41.49 -17.63 -11.10
N LEU A 886 -41.81 -17.78 -9.82
CA LEU A 886 -43.10 -18.31 -9.34
C LEU A 886 -44.18 -17.23 -9.31
N LEU A 887 -43.87 -16.02 -8.83
CA LEU A 887 -44.79 -14.88 -8.82
C LEU A 887 -45.17 -14.43 -10.25
N LEU A 888 -44.30 -14.64 -11.23
CA LEU A 888 -44.58 -14.36 -12.64
C LEU A 888 -45.39 -15.47 -13.35
N ARG A 889 -45.53 -16.68 -12.78
CA ARG A 889 -46.28 -17.78 -13.42
C ARG A 889 -47.79 -17.50 -13.56
N PRO A 890 -48.53 -17.01 -12.55
CA PRO A 890 -49.95 -16.69 -12.69
C PRO A 890 -50.24 -15.69 -13.83
N LEU A 891 -49.37 -14.69 -14.00
CA LEU A 891 -49.45 -13.68 -15.07
C LEU A 891 -49.28 -14.30 -16.48
N CYS A 892 -48.61 -15.44 -16.61
CA CYS A 892 -48.54 -16.19 -17.86
C CYS A 892 -49.75 -17.14 -18.06
N VAL A 893 -50.30 -17.72 -16.99
CA VAL A 893 -51.47 -18.64 -17.08
C VAL A 893 -52.74 -17.87 -17.45
N ALA A 894 -52.98 -16.69 -16.85
CA ALA A 894 -54.11 -15.82 -17.18
C ALA A 894 -54.14 -15.36 -18.66
N ARG A 895 -53.04 -15.53 -19.40
CA ARG A 895 -52.94 -15.23 -20.84
C ARG A 895 -53.31 -16.42 -21.75
N LYS A 896 -53.59 -17.62 -21.20
CA LYS A 896 -54.06 -18.79 -21.97
C LYS A 896 -55.57 -18.96 -22.02
N GLU A 897 -56.31 -18.61 -20.96
CA GLU A 897 -57.77 -18.84 -20.90
C GLU A 897 -58.59 -17.85 -21.76
N LYS A 898 -57.99 -16.77 -22.27
CA LYS A 898 -58.64 -15.87 -23.26
C LYS A 898 -58.40 -16.29 -24.73
N LYS A 899 -58.29 -17.60 -24.98
CA LYS A 899 -58.33 -18.22 -26.32
C LYS A 899 -59.04 -19.58 -26.27
N ALA A 900 -60.35 -19.52 -26.08
CA ALA A 900 -61.33 -20.54 -26.41
C ALA A 900 -62.50 -19.83 -27.12
#